data_AF-A0A939BER6-F1
#
_entry.id   AF-A0A939BER6-F1
#
_cell.length_a   1.000
_cell.length_b   1.000
_cell.length_c   1.000
_cell.angle_alpha   90.00
_cell.angle_beta   90.00
_cell.angle_gamma   90.00
#
_symmetry.space_group_name_H-M   'P 1'
#
loop_
_entity.id
_entity.type
_entity.pdbx_description
1 polymer ?
#
loop_
_entity_poly.entity_id
_entity_poly.type
_entity_poly.pdbx_seq_one_letter_code
_entity_poly.pdbx_strand_id
1 'polypeptide(L)'
;MAAIQMTKNQQMAVEASGCPLLVSAAAGSGKTAVLSERALRLLTKEHPVSADRLMIVTFTTAAAEEMRRRIADKLSDAVRSHPKDANLRRQQMLLARAQISTIHALCASLVRDHFAELGLPGEMRIGDTARLDILRKEAAEEVILSHYEAEDASFLSLVEYYCADRNDSILADLMLRLYTYIRSFAFPKAWLSDALSMYEADLRTSEWVKELCVGVCDSASYAVFLMKKALDEMAGSNLFEKYAPSFQDDLAYFESVHAAAEQNDLDAVAGLSSSHKKTKLAPARAPIDPDFADQMKTLRQEAYKAVDGQLALLFDTEESTFPLERHEKDRQILLPQIRTLFSLTEELYEKIDEKKRAENLLDFSDLEHFSVQLLARKTEKGIEPTPLALSLRETVDELMVDECQDISEVQDTIFRMLSKDEKNLFMVGDVKQSIYRFRQAMPELFITRRERYEPYPPKTDTGALILLEKNFRSRDVVCEMTNGIFSQIMKKHTAEIEYDESEYLVPGASYFEHPEAVCEVLIADGTEDDEGETVSSMEREADMIAKKIRALYESRYLVKDGDSTRPLRFGDIAVLMRSPRNTAEVFANAMRKAGIPCLSTANDAFFTAYEVAVVRAFLRAAENPLDDVSLVSVMLSPIGGFDADQVTAVRLLRKDAPLYTALFAAATEEENVRCKTLLERLDLIRQKSLSDGVHAAVLELYLRTELPKLVYAFGDGEKKEENLKQFLQIAKQFEEFSSGGLTGFLHYLDRAEESGVTFDGNKTLDAHIDSVRILSIHASKGLEFPICIVASCAKRFSDQDLKRDYQMNASLGFSMKTYVRSELRGYVSLPMAAVRSKNRRELVAEEMRLFYVALTRAKEKLIFSMCEKNAASKLSRAALMAVSACPHAYEVCRAKSYSDWIYSVLLRQPQNVFGDLQPSVLVPHTDKQLPVRVTIDSARDTNEEEAQTHVSASPDDQMCTLLKERIAFLYPDAVLPSLPVKVTATELSKREADTIRLSERPRFLMDAGLTPAERGSALHAFMQFADYTAAASDLETEIARLCEKQYLTQAQCDALNRRAIGRFFSSKLYERMCHAQFLKREYSFIYEVSPELVAKEAYEIKEPIMLQGIADCVFKEEDGIVIVDYKTDYVTEESELRERYAMQLAIYKEAIAAQFSLPVKECLLYSLHLGRAIDACK
;
A
#
# COMPACT_ATOMS: atom_id res chain seq x y z
N MET A 1 -21.42 19.12 -22.57
CA MET A 1 -21.51 19.65 -21.20
C MET A 1 -21.62 21.16 -21.30
N ALA A 2 -22.53 21.81 -20.58
CA ALA A 2 -22.55 23.27 -20.50
C ALA A 2 -21.21 23.75 -19.92
N ALA A 3 -20.59 24.77 -20.54
CA ALA A 3 -19.33 25.32 -20.07
C ALA A 3 -19.50 25.82 -18.63
N ILE A 4 -18.74 25.25 -17.69
CA ILE A 4 -18.70 25.72 -16.31
C ILE A 4 -18.17 27.15 -16.35
N GLN A 5 -19.00 28.12 -15.97
CA GLN A 5 -18.59 29.51 -15.91
C GLN A 5 -17.60 29.66 -14.76
N MET A 6 -16.32 29.81 -15.09
CA MET A 6 -15.26 29.99 -14.09
C MET A 6 -15.49 31.26 -13.28
N THR A 7 -15.14 31.22 -12.00
CA THR A 7 -15.09 32.42 -11.17
C THR A 7 -13.94 33.32 -11.63
N LYS A 8 -13.99 34.60 -11.25
CA LYS A 8 -12.88 35.53 -11.51
C LYS A 8 -11.54 35.01 -10.98
N ASN A 9 -11.51 34.44 -9.77
CA ASN A 9 -10.29 33.91 -9.17
C ASN A 9 -9.83 32.60 -9.85
N GLN A 10 -10.75 31.72 -10.26
CA GLN A 10 -10.41 30.54 -11.05
C GLN A 10 -9.82 30.93 -12.41
N GLN A 11 -10.42 31.93 -13.08
CA GLN A 11 -9.87 32.47 -14.31
C GLN A 11 -8.48 33.05 -14.04
N MET A 12 -8.30 33.91 -13.04
CA MET A 12 -6.98 34.45 -12.66
C MET A 12 -5.93 33.35 -12.46
N ALA A 13 -6.26 32.24 -11.79
CA ALA A 13 -5.35 31.11 -11.61
C ALA A 13 -4.99 30.40 -12.93
N VAL A 14 -5.93 30.35 -13.88
CA VAL A 14 -5.68 29.84 -15.25
C VAL A 14 -4.82 30.80 -16.06
N GLU A 15 -4.98 32.11 -15.91
CA GLU A 15 -4.32 33.13 -16.75
C GLU A 15 -2.95 33.58 -16.25
N ALA A 16 -2.68 33.50 -14.94
CA ALA A 16 -1.47 34.00 -14.31
C ALA A 16 -0.19 33.36 -14.88
N SER A 17 0.88 34.14 -15.04
CA SER A 17 2.16 33.64 -15.59
C SER A 17 3.33 34.52 -15.16
N GLY A 18 4.55 33.95 -15.15
CA GLY A 18 5.80 34.71 -15.00
C GLY A 18 6.26 34.95 -13.55
N CYS A 19 5.62 34.33 -12.57
CA CYS A 19 6.01 34.32 -11.17
C CYS A 19 5.64 33.00 -10.50
N PRO A 20 6.27 32.62 -9.38
CA PRO A 20 5.82 31.49 -8.57
C PRO A 20 4.36 31.68 -8.15
N LEU A 21 3.53 30.65 -8.32
CA LEU A 21 2.09 30.75 -8.06
C LEU A 21 1.64 29.68 -7.07
N LEU A 22 1.04 30.12 -5.96
CA LEU A 22 0.36 29.27 -5.00
C LEU A 22 -1.15 29.54 -5.07
N VAL A 23 -1.93 28.50 -5.38
CA VAL A 23 -3.38 28.54 -5.39
C VAL A 23 -3.89 27.85 -4.13
N SER A 24 -4.31 28.64 -3.14
CA SER A 24 -4.95 28.13 -1.92
C SER A 24 -6.44 27.95 -2.17
N ALA A 25 -6.89 26.71 -2.18
CA ALA A 25 -8.17 26.36 -2.76
C ALA A 25 -8.96 25.45 -1.82
N ALA A 26 -10.01 26.01 -1.20
CA ALA A 26 -10.82 25.30 -0.23
C ALA A 26 -11.48 24.03 -0.82
N ALA A 27 -11.97 23.14 0.04
CA ALA A 27 -12.64 21.92 -0.41
C ALA A 27 -13.78 22.23 -1.39
N GLY A 28 -13.86 21.48 -2.50
CA GLY A 28 -14.91 21.67 -3.51
C GLY A 28 -14.76 22.90 -4.41
N SER A 29 -13.63 23.61 -4.38
CA SER A 29 -13.39 24.84 -5.17
C SER A 29 -13.04 24.62 -6.66
N GLY A 30 -12.90 23.36 -7.08
CA GLY A 30 -12.57 23.01 -8.46
C GLY A 30 -11.07 23.06 -8.79
N LYS A 31 -10.17 22.76 -7.83
CA LYS A 31 -8.71 22.63 -8.03
C LYS A 31 -8.33 21.92 -9.33
N THR A 32 -8.87 20.71 -9.52
CA THR A 32 -8.63 19.87 -10.71
C THR A 32 -9.18 20.49 -12.01
N ALA A 33 -10.28 21.24 -11.93
CA ALA A 33 -10.82 21.96 -13.09
C ALA A 33 -9.89 23.12 -13.49
N VAL A 34 -9.37 23.88 -12.51
CA VAL A 34 -8.38 24.95 -12.73
C VAL A 34 -7.09 24.40 -13.31
N LEU A 35 -6.53 23.33 -12.75
CA LEU A 35 -5.32 22.66 -13.26
C LEU A 35 -5.49 22.23 -14.72
N SER A 36 -6.56 21.49 -15.04
CA SER A 36 -6.80 21.01 -16.42
C SER A 36 -7.06 22.13 -17.41
N GLU A 37 -7.74 23.21 -17.00
CA GLU A 37 -7.96 24.37 -17.86
C GLU A 37 -6.68 25.18 -18.09
N ARG A 38 -5.86 25.36 -17.05
CA ARG A 38 -4.54 25.97 -17.18
C ARG A 38 -3.67 25.20 -18.16
N ALA A 39 -3.62 23.87 -18.03
CA ALA A 39 -2.89 23.03 -18.97
C ALA A 39 -3.41 23.21 -20.40
N LEU A 40 -4.74 23.16 -20.61
CA LEU A 40 -5.33 23.40 -21.93
C LEU A 40 -4.96 24.79 -22.49
N ARG A 41 -5.04 25.85 -21.68
CA ARG A 41 -4.68 27.21 -22.10
C ARG A 41 -3.22 27.29 -22.52
N LEU A 42 -2.31 26.68 -21.75
CA LEU A 42 -0.88 26.68 -22.09
C LEU A 42 -0.60 25.96 -23.41
N LEU A 43 -1.35 24.91 -23.74
CA LEU A 43 -1.25 24.16 -24.99
C LEU A 43 -1.87 24.89 -26.20
N THR A 44 -2.78 25.84 -25.97
CA THR A 44 -3.63 26.45 -27.01
C THR A 44 -3.44 27.95 -27.19
N LYS A 45 -2.66 28.62 -26.34
CA LYS A 45 -2.31 30.05 -26.47
C LYS A 45 -1.54 30.35 -27.77
N GLU A 46 -1.45 31.62 -28.16
CA GLU A 46 -0.76 32.06 -29.40
C GLU A 46 0.69 31.55 -29.51
N HIS A 47 1.40 31.47 -28.38
CA HIS A 47 2.72 30.85 -28.26
C HIS A 47 2.64 29.59 -27.40
N PRO A 48 2.16 28.46 -27.92
CA PRO A 48 1.79 27.30 -27.11
C PRO A 48 3.02 26.63 -26.49
N VAL A 49 2.87 26.18 -25.25
CA VAL A 49 3.80 25.24 -24.63
C VAL A 49 3.60 23.87 -25.29
N SER A 50 4.70 23.17 -25.54
CA SER A 50 4.64 21.81 -26.10
C SER A 50 4.18 20.83 -25.01
N ALA A 51 3.24 19.93 -25.30
CA ALA A 51 2.69 19.02 -24.29
C ALA A 51 3.73 18.12 -23.61
N ASP A 52 4.79 17.75 -24.33
CA ASP A 52 5.95 16.99 -23.82
C ASP A 52 6.89 17.82 -22.91
N ARG A 53 6.66 19.13 -22.78
CA ARG A 53 7.37 20.05 -21.88
C ARG A 53 6.53 20.50 -20.67
N LEU A 54 5.32 19.94 -20.53
CA LEU A 54 4.49 20.09 -19.34
C LEU A 54 4.78 18.97 -18.34
N MET A 55 5.04 19.36 -17.10
CA MET A 55 5.20 18.44 -15.97
C MET A 55 4.06 18.67 -14.98
N ILE A 56 3.22 17.66 -14.76
CA ILE A 56 2.09 17.71 -13.83
C ILE A 56 2.25 16.56 -12.83
N VAL A 57 2.43 16.90 -11.56
CA VAL A 57 2.65 15.95 -10.48
C VAL A 57 1.43 15.90 -9.57
N THR A 58 0.91 14.69 -9.35
CA THR A 58 -0.27 14.43 -8.50
C THR A 58 0.05 13.45 -7.37
N PHE A 59 -0.79 13.43 -6.33
CA PHE A 59 -0.57 12.58 -5.16
C PHE A 59 -0.76 11.07 -5.44
N THR A 60 -1.71 10.68 -6.30
CA THR A 60 -2.00 9.28 -6.63
C THR A 60 -1.95 9.00 -8.12
N THR A 61 -1.74 7.73 -8.49
CA THR A 61 -1.76 7.28 -9.89
C THR A 61 -3.14 7.49 -10.53
N ALA A 62 -4.22 7.23 -9.78
CA ALA A 62 -5.58 7.48 -10.25
C ALA A 62 -5.84 8.97 -10.54
N ALA A 63 -5.31 9.88 -9.71
CA ALA A 63 -5.40 11.32 -9.96
C ALA A 63 -4.61 11.74 -11.22
N ALA A 64 -3.43 11.15 -11.46
CA ALA A 64 -2.63 11.40 -12.67
C ALA A 64 -3.37 10.93 -13.94
N GLU A 65 -3.96 9.73 -13.91
CA GLU A 65 -4.73 9.17 -15.02
C GLU A 65 -5.99 10.01 -15.31
N GLU A 66 -6.72 10.40 -14.27
CA GLU A 66 -7.88 11.27 -14.40
C GLU A 66 -7.49 12.65 -14.95
N MET A 67 -6.37 13.22 -14.51
CA MET A 67 -5.85 14.49 -15.02
C MET A 67 -5.50 14.38 -16.51
N ARG A 68 -4.82 13.29 -16.91
CA ARG A 68 -4.49 13.01 -18.31
C ARG A 68 -5.75 12.86 -19.16
N ARG A 69 -6.75 12.11 -18.69
CA ARG A 69 -8.04 11.93 -19.38
C ARG A 69 -8.75 13.27 -19.57
N ARG A 70 -8.87 14.09 -18.53
CA ARG A 70 -9.51 15.42 -18.60
C ARG A 70 -8.85 16.34 -19.62
N ILE A 71 -7.53 16.40 -19.64
CA ILE A 71 -6.78 17.22 -20.61
C ILE A 71 -7.00 16.67 -22.03
N ALA A 72 -6.96 15.34 -22.20
CA ALA A 72 -7.19 14.70 -23.49
C ALA A 72 -8.61 14.95 -24.04
N ASP A 73 -9.63 14.87 -23.20
CA ASP A 73 -11.03 15.13 -23.57
C ASP A 73 -11.20 16.59 -24.02
N LYS A 74 -10.72 17.55 -23.21
CA LYS A 74 -10.75 18.97 -23.55
C LYS A 74 -10.01 19.29 -24.85
N LEU A 75 -8.84 18.69 -25.05
CA LEU A 75 -8.05 18.87 -26.26
C LEU A 75 -8.76 18.26 -27.48
N SER A 76 -9.43 17.12 -27.31
CA SER A 76 -10.24 16.48 -28.35
C SER A 76 -11.44 17.34 -28.76
N ASP A 77 -12.10 17.99 -27.81
CA ASP A 77 -13.18 18.95 -28.07
C ASP A 77 -12.66 20.21 -28.80
N ALA A 78 -11.47 20.71 -28.42
CA ALA A 78 -10.82 21.82 -29.11
C ALA A 78 -10.45 21.46 -30.57
N VAL A 79 -9.89 20.26 -30.80
CA VAL A 79 -9.60 19.73 -32.14
C VAL A 79 -10.89 19.56 -32.96
N ARG A 80 -11.97 19.06 -32.35
CA ARG A 80 -13.27 18.92 -33.03
C ARG A 80 -13.84 20.28 -33.47
N SER A 81 -13.65 21.30 -32.64
CA SER A 81 -14.07 22.67 -32.94
C SER A 81 -13.20 23.35 -34.01
N HIS A 82 -11.90 22.99 -34.07
CA HIS A 82 -10.92 23.57 -35.00
C HIS A 82 -10.09 22.47 -35.71
N PRO A 83 -10.70 21.63 -36.57
CA PRO A 83 -10.07 20.40 -37.09
C PRO A 83 -8.88 20.64 -38.03
N LYS A 84 -8.74 21.86 -38.58
CA LYS A 84 -7.63 22.24 -39.47
C LYS A 84 -6.40 22.76 -38.70
N ASP A 85 -6.53 23.04 -37.41
CA ASP A 85 -5.42 23.51 -36.59
C ASP A 85 -4.34 22.41 -36.48
N ALA A 86 -3.15 22.69 -37.00
CA ALA A 86 -2.02 21.76 -36.96
C ALA A 86 -1.38 21.68 -35.58
N ASN A 87 -1.41 22.78 -34.80
CA ASN A 87 -0.89 22.80 -33.44
C ASN A 87 -1.74 21.92 -32.53
N LEU A 88 -3.07 22.07 -32.53
CA LEU A 88 -3.95 21.25 -31.67
C LEU A 88 -3.76 19.74 -31.89
N ARG A 89 -3.66 19.31 -33.16
CA ARG A 89 -3.40 17.91 -33.51
C ARG A 89 -2.00 17.45 -33.05
N ARG A 90 -0.98 18.31 -33.19
CA ARG A 90 0.36 18.04 -32.67
C ARG A 90 0.34 17.89 -31.15
N GLN A 91 -0.34 18.78 -30.42
CA GLN A 91 -0.46 18.68 -28.96
C GLN A 91 -1.17 17.40 -28.55
N GLN A 92 -2.22 16.98 -29.29
CA GLN A 92 -2.94 15.73 -29.02
C GLN A 92 -2.02 14.50 -29.14
N MET A 93 -1.13 14.48 -30.14
CA MET A 93 -0.13 13.42 -30.29
C MET A 93 0.95 13.47 -29.19
N LEU A 94 1.40 14.68 -28.81
CA LEU A 94 2.46 14.87 -27.81
C LEU A 94 1.98 14.64 -26.38
N LEU A 95 0.68 14.73 -26.09
CA LEU A 95 0.12 14.50 -24.75
C LEU A 95 0.47 13.10 -24.19
N ALA A 96 0.65 12.10 -25.07
CA ALA A 96 1.11 10.77 -24.65
C ALA A 96 2.51 10.82 -23.99
N ARG A 97 3.37 11.77 -24.40
CA ARG A 97 4.72 12.00 -23.86
C ARG A 97 4.75 13.01 -22.72
N ALA A 98 3.64 13.68 -22.40
CA ALA A 98 3.58 14.61 -21.28
C ALA A 98 3.84 13.88 -19.95
N GLN A 99 4.62 14.52 -19.08
CA GLN A 99 4.96 14.00 -17.76
C GLN A 99 3.84 14.30 -16.77
N ILE A 100 2.74 13.53 -16.88
CA ILE A 100 1.61 13.55 -15.95
C ILE A 100 1.67 12.28 -15.13
N SER A 101 2.13 12.37 -13.88
CA SER A 101 2.45 11.22 -13.03
C SER A 101 2.41 11.55 -11.53
N THR A 102 2.68 10.55 -10.69
CA THR A 102 3.03 10.79 -9.29
C THR A 102 4.48 11.25 -9.15
N ILE A 103 4.84 11.80 -7.97
CA ILE A 103 6.22 12.15 -7.65
C ILE A 103 7.15 10.93 -7.69
N HIS A 104 6.72 9.80 -7.12
CA HIS A 104 7.50 8.56 -7.17
C HIS A 104 7.76 8.08 -8.61
N ALA A 105 6.77 8.19 -9.49
CA ALA A 105 6.94 7.82 -10.90
C ALA A 105 7.89 8.78 -11.65
N LEU A 106 7.86 10.07 -11.31
CA LEU A 106 8.82 11.06 -11.80
C LEU A 106 10.25 10.72 -11.34
N CYS A 107 10.44 10.49 -10.04
CA CYS A 107 11.73 10.09 -9.46
C CYS A 107 12.23 8.76 -10.06
N ALA A 108 11.34 7.77 -10.24
CA ALA A 108 11.69 6.51 -10.89
C ALA A 108 12.20 6.70 -12.32
N SER A 109 11.59 7.61 -13.09
CA SER A 109 12.09 7.95 -14.43
C SER A 109 13.46 8.60 -14.37
N LEU A 110 13.63 9.62 -13.51
CA LEU A 110 14.92 10.33 -13.36
C LEU A 110 16.05 9.38 -12.97
N VAL A 111 15.83 8.52 -11.97
CA VAL A 111 16.83 7.54 -11.53
C VAL A 111 17.12 6.52 -12.63
N ARG A 112 16.10 6.07 -13.37
CA ARG A 112 16.30 5.13 -14.50
C ARG A 112 17.04 5.77 -15.66
N ASP A 113 16.79 7.04 -15.97
CA ASP A 113 17.42 7.73 -17.10
C ASP A 113 18.87 8.11 -16.78
N HIS A 114 19.21 8.29 -15.49
CA HIS A 114 20.52 8.75 -15.01
C HIS A 114 21.19 7.78 -14.03
N PHE A 115 20.88 6.47 -14.09
CA PHE A 115 21.39 5.46 -13.16
C PHE A 115 22.92 5.40 -13.10
N ALA A 116 23.58 5.66 -14.23
CA ALA A 116 25.04 5.65 -14.36
C ALA A 116 25.71 6.79 -13.56
N GLU A 117 25.06 7.96 -13.45
CA GLU A 117 25.56 9.09 -12.66
C GLU A 117 25.50 8.80 -11.15
N LEU A 118 24.60 7.90 -10.73
CA LEU A 118 24.45 7.43 -9.36
C LEU A 118 25.30 6.20 -9.03
N GLY A 119 25.98 5.61 -10.02
CA GLY A 119 26.72 4.36 -9.85
C GLY A 119 25.83 3.15 -9.55
N LEU A 120 24.55 3.20 -9.96
CA LEU A 120 23.60 2.11 -9.76
C LEU A 120 23.65 1.11 -10.94
N PRO A 121 23.28 -0.16 -10.75
CA PRO A 121 22.99 -1.08 -11.85
C PRO A 121 21.72 -0.67 -12.62
N GLY A 122 21.66 -0.94 -13.93
CA GLY A 122 20.47 -0.64 -14.75
C GLY A 122 19.26 -1.55 -14.47
N GLU A 123 19.46 -2.68 -13.78
CA GLU A 123 18.44 -3.70 -13.50
C GLU A 123 17.80 -3.55 -12.11
N MET A 124 18.10 -2.47 -11.39
CA MET A 124 17.51 -2.21 -10.07
C MET A 124 15.98 -2.12 -10.16
N ARG A 125 15.29 -2.71 -9.18
CA ARG A 125 13.83 -2.73 -9.09
C ARG A 125 13.33 -2.24 -7.74
N ILE A 126 12.07 -1.81 -7.69
CA ILE A 126 11.44 -1.46 -6.41
C ILE A 126 11.15 -2.75 -5.64
N GLY A 127 11.65 -2.84 -4.40
CA GLY A 127 11.44 -3.99 -3.52
C GLY A 127 10.04 -4.01 -2.93
N ASP A 128 9.54 -5.22 -2.67
CA ASP A 128 8.30 -5.41 -1.92
C ASP A 128 8.45 -4.88 -0.48
N THR A 129 7.38 -4.27 0.06
CA THR A 129 7.39 -3.63 1.38
C THR A 129 7.81 -4.62 2.47
N ALA A 130 7.28 -5.85 2.43
CA ALA A 130 7.60 -6.87 3.44
C ALA A 130 9.08 -7.26 3.37
N ARG A 131 9.63 -7.43 2.16
CA ARG A 131 11.05 -7.74 1.97
C ARG A 131 11.94 -6.61 2.46
N LEU A 132 11.62 -5.37 2.14
CA LEU A 132 12.35 -4.18 2.58
C LEU A 132 12.37 -4.06 4.10
N ASP A 133 11.24 -4.32 4.78
CA ASP A 133 11.16 -4.27 6.24
C ASP A 133 11.98 -5.37 6.91
N ILE A 134 12.00 -6.58 6.34
CA ILE A 134 12.88 -7.67 6.79
C ILE A 134 14.35 -7.26 6.67
N LEU A 135 14.76 -6.73 5.51
CA LEU A 135 16.15 -6.30 5.27
C LEU A 135 16.59 -5.21 6.26
N ARG A 136 15.69 -4.27 6.57
CA ARG A 136 15.96 -3.20 7.54
C ARG A 136 16.18 -3.76 8.95
N LYS A 137 15.37 -4.72 9.39
CA LYS A 137 15.54 -5.40 10.68
C LYS A 137 16.85 -6.18 10.75
N GLU A 138 17.14 -6.98 9.73
CA GLU A 138 18.41 -7.71 9.62
C GLU A 138 19.61 -6.76 9.66
N ALA A 139 19.54 -5.60 8.99
CA ALA A 139 20.59 -4.59 9.04
C ALA A 139 20.78 -4.01 10.46
N ALA A 140 19.69 -3.71 11.16
CA ALA A 140 19.74 -3.18 12.53
C ALA A 140 20.33 -4.19 13.50
N GLU A 141 19.95 -5.46 13.39
CA GLU A 141 20.52 -6.56 14.18
C GLU A 141 22.01 -6.74 13.91
N GLU A 142 22.45 -6.70 12.65
CA GLU A 142 23.87 -6.81 12.29
C GLU A 142 24.72 -5.65 12.82
N VAL A 143 24.23 -4.41 12.76
CA VAL A 143 24.92 -3.23 13.31
C VAL A 143 25.03 -3.33 14.84
N ILE A 144 23.95 -3.74 15.51
CA ILE A 144 23.99 -3.92 16.98
C ILE A 144 24.98 -5.04 17.35
N LEU A 145 24.95 -6.16 16.64
CA LEU A 145 25.83 -7.30 16.91
C LEU A 145 27.31 -6.97 16.70
N SER A 146 27.65 -6.22 15.64
CA SER A 146 29.04 -5.82 15.37
C SER A 146 29.63 -4.97 16.50
N HIS A 147 28.83 -4.07 17.10
CA HIS A 147 29.28 -3.26 18.24
C HIS A 147 29.36 -4.06 19.55
N TYR A 148 28.52 -5.09 19.73
CA TYR A 148 28.70 -6.04 20.84
C TYR A 148 30.01 -6.81 20.70
N GLU A 149 30.30 -7.34 19.50
CA GLU A 149 31.55 -8.07 19.22
C GLU A 149 32.80 -7.20 19.38
N ALA A 150 32.69 -5.91 19.07
CA ALA A 150 33.78 -4.94 19.22
C ALA A 150 33.98 -4.41 20.65
N GLU A 151 33.09 -4.75 21.59
CA GLU A 151 33.08 -4.21 22.97
C GLU A 151 33.15 -2.66 23.03
N ASP A 152 32.44 -1.97 22.12
CA ASP A 152 32.47 -0.50 22.05
C ASP A 152 31.87 0.13 23.32
N ALA A 153 32.72 0.81 24.09
CA ALA A 153 32.33 1.43 25.37
C ALA A 153 31.21 2.47 25.24
N SER A 154 31.15 3.21 24.13
CA SER A 154 30.13 4.24 23.89
C SER A 154 28.77 3.60 23.58
N PHE A 155 28.79 2.51 22.81
CA PHE A 155 27.61 1.69 22.52
C PHE A 155 27.10 0.97 23.77
N LEU A 156 27.99 0.31 24.53
CA LEU A 156 27.62 -0.37 25.77
C LEU A 156 27.01 0.62 26.78
N SER A 157 27.52 1.85 26.85
CA SER A 157 26.91 2.92 27.66
C SER A 157 25.49 3.25 27.21
N LEU A 158 25.21 3.30 25.91
CA LEU A 158 23.88 3.56 25.37
C LEU A 158 22.92 2.40 25.64
N VAL A 159 23.38 1.16 25.44
CA VAL A 159 22.61 -0.05 25.76
C VAL A 159 22.25 -0.07 27.24
N GLU A 160 23.23 0.12 28.14
CA GLU A 160 22.98 0.18 29.57
C GLU A 160 22.02 1.32 29.95
N TYR A 161 22.07 2.44 29.23
CA TYR A 161 21.23 3.60 29.52
C TYR A 161 19.79 3.41 29.06
N TYR A 162 19.60 2.94 27.83
CA TYR A 162 18.30 2.92 27.15
C TYR A 162 17.58 1.57 27.27
N CYS A 163 18.33 0.46 27.36
CA CYS A 163 17.78 -0.90 27.33
C CYS A 163 17.70 -1.56 28.73
N ALA A 164 18.12 -0.90 29.82
CA ALA A 164 18.38 -1.50 31.14
C ALA A 164 17.40 -2.58 31.67
N ASP A 165 16.10 -2.49 31.34
CA ASP A 165 15.05 -3.42 31.80
C ASP A 165 14.40 -4.25 30.66
N ARG A 166 14.90 -4.14 29.42
CA ARG A 166 14.29 -4.69 28.21
C ARG A 166 15.35 -5.31 27.29
N ASN A 167 14.93 -6.02 26.24
CA ASN A 167 15.87 -6.49 25.23
C ASN A 167 16.35 -5.34 24.31
N ASP A 168 17.49 -5.55 23.68
CA ASP A 168 18.13 -4.69 22.67
C ASP A 168 17.25 -4.41 21.44
N SER A 169 16.20 -5.21 21.20
CA SER A 169 15.23 -4.99 20.11
C SER A 169 14.60 -3.58 20.11
N ILE A 170 14.57 -2.90 21.25
CA ILE A 170 14.00 -1.55 21.39
C ILE A 170 14.97 -0.49 20.89
N LEU A 171 16.28 -0.72 21.05
CA LEU A 171 17.29 0.12 20.41
C LEU A 171 17.22 -0.04 18.89
N ALA A 172 17.04 -1.27 18.39
CA ALA A 172 16.82 -1.53 16.96
C ALA A 172 15.57 -0.79 16.43
N ASP A 173 14.42 -0.87 17.12
CA ASP A 173 13.20 -0.13 16.75
C ASP A 173 13.41 1.40 16.77
N LEU A 174 14.15 1.93 17.76
CA LEU A 174 14.50 3.34 17.81
C LEU A 174 15.37 3.76 16.61
N MET A 175 16.43 3.01 16.31
CA MET A 175 17.31 3.26 15.16
C MET A 175 16.52 3.23 13.85
N LEU A 176 15.64 2.25 13.65
CA LEU A 176 14.80 2.12 12.45
C LEU A 176 13.78 3.25 12.30
N ARG A 177 13.20 3.73 13.40
CA ARG A 177 12.29 4.87 13.37
C ARG A 177 13.02 6.17 13.10
N LEU A 178 14.20 6.35 13.70
CA LEU A 178 15.04 7.51 13.41
C LEU A 178 15.48 7.50 11.94
N TYR A 179 15.93 6.35 11.42
CA TYR A 179 16.22 6.13 10.00
C TYR A 179 15.03 6.52 9.11
N THR A 180 13.82 6.05 9.42
CA THR A 180 12.62 6.37 8.64
C THR A 180 12.28 7.86 8.70
N TYR A 181 12.46 8.48 9.87
CA TYR A 181 12.15 9.89 10.10
C TYR A 181 13.09 10.83 9.33
N ILE A 182 14.41 10.63 9.43
CA ILE A 182 15.39 11.52 8.79
C ILE A 182 15.34 11.48 7.27
N ARG A 183 14.78 10.41 6.69
CA ARG A 183 14.58 10.27 5.24
C ARG A 183 13.45 11.12 4.68
N SER A 184 12.75 11.89 5.51
CA SER A 184 11.81 12.92 5.05
C SER A 184 12.45 14.27 4.71
N PHE A 185 13.72 14.45 5.07
CA PHE A 185 14.50 15.66 4.84
C PHE A 185 15.43 15.48 3.64
N ALA A 186 15.65 16.53 2.85
CA ALA A 186 16.46 16.43 1.62
C ALA A 186 17.91 15.95 1.88
N PHE A 187 18.44 16.20 3.09
CA PHE A 187 19.78 15.79 3.51
C PHE A 187 19.72 15.11 4.90
N PRO A 188 19.43 13.79 4.97
CA PRO A 188 19.16 13.09 6.23
C PRO A 188 20.26 13.22 7.30
N LYS A 189 21.53 13.04 6.92
CA LYS A 189 22.68 13.15 7.84
C LYS A 189 22.89 14.56 8.36
N ALA A 190 22.49 15.57 7.57
CA ALA A 190 22.58 16.95 8.03
C ALA A 190 21.56 17.24 9.13
N TRP A 191 20.36 16.65 9.08
CA TRP A 191 19.38 16.80 10.15
C TRP A 191 19.90 16.24 11.48
N LEU A 192 20.60 15.09 11.47
CA LEU A 192 21.25 14.54 12.67
C LEU A 192 22.29 15.52 13.25
N SER A 193 23.09 16.15 12.38
CA SER A 193 24.07 17.16 12.78
C SER A 193 23.40 18.41 13.37
N ASP A 194 22.34 18.89 12.72
CA ASP A 194 21.59 20.06 13.17
C ASP A 194 20.91 19.79 14.53
N ALA A 195 20.32 18.60 14.73
CA ALA A 195 19.74 18.18 16.00
C ALA A 195 20.78 18.06 17.12
N LEU A 196 22.01 17.60 16.84
CA LEU A 196 23.11 17.61 17.82
C LEU A 196 23.52 19.02 18.21
N SER A 197 23.59 19.95 17.24
CA SER A 197 23.98 21.35 17.50
C SER A 197 23.04 22.06 18.47
N MET A 198 21.76 21.65 18.52
CA MET A 198 20.79 22.18 19.50
C MET A 198 21.18 21.87 20.94
N TYR A 199 21.84 20.74 21.19
CA TYR A 199 22.37 20.38 22.51
C TYR A 199 23.65 21.14 22.85
N GLU A 200 24.32 21.79 21.89
CA GLU A 200 25.53 22.58 22.13
C GLU A 200 25.21 24.06 22.44
N ALA A 201 24.04 24.54 22.02
CA ALA A 201 23.55 25.90 22.26
C ALA A 201 23.24 26.19 23.75
N ASP A 202 23.11 27.48 24.11
CA ASP A 202 22.70 27.90 25.45
C ASP A 202 21.24 27.52 25.74
N LEU A 203 21.04 26.74 26.81
CA LEU A 203 19.71 26.26 27.22
C LEU A 203 18.74 27.40 27.52
N ARG A 204 19.18 28.52 28.11
CA ARG A 204 18.29 29.63 28.49
C ARG A 204 17.64 30.31 27.29
N THR A 205 18.34 30.34 26.16
CA THR A 205 17.87 30.98 24.92
C THR A 205 17.44 29.96 23.86
N SER A 206 17.46 28.68 24.20
CA SER A 206 17.11 27.57 23.31
C SER A 206 15.65 27.64 22.83
N GLU A 207 15.40 27.08 21.64
CA GLU A 207 14.04 26.92 21.10
C GLU A 207 13.15 26.04 21.99
N TRP A 208 13.74 25.15 22.80
CA TRP A 208 13.00 24.33 23.75
C TRP A 208 12.34 25.17 24.85
N VAL A 209 13.08 26.13 25.42
CA VAL A 209 12.55 27.02 26.45
C VAL A 209 11.45 27.93 25.90
N LYS A 210 11.63 28.45 24.68
CA LYS A 210 10.61 29.28 24.01
C LYS A 210 9.30 28.52 23.83
N GLU A 211 9.34 27.26 23.39
CA GLU A 211 8.14 26.43 23.24
C GLU A 211 7.43 26.19 24.58
N LEU A 212 8.17 25.95 25.66
CA LEU A 212 7.58 25.77 26.99
C LEU A 212 6.98 27.08 27.54
N CYS A 213 7.60 28.23 27.27
CA CYS A 213 7.05 29.54 27.63
C CYS A 213 5.73 29.82 26.92
N VAL A 214 5.58 29.41 25.66
CA VAL A 214 4.31 29.46 24.93
C VAL A 214 3.22 28.67 25.67
N GLY A 215 3.53 27.45 26.12
CA GLY A 215 2.60 26.63 26.91
C GLY A 215 2.17 27.28 28.23
N VAL A 216 3.13 27.88 28.96
CA VAL A 216 2.84 28.63 30.19
C VAL A 216 1.95 29.84 29.88
N CYS A 217 2.29 30.63 28.86
CA CYS A 217 1.53 31.80 28.42
C CYS A 217 0.06 31.43 28.12
N ASP A 218 -0.19 30.40 27.31
CA ASP A 218 -1.54 29.95 26.97
C ASP A 218 -2.35 29.50 28.20
N SER A 219 -1.70 28.76 29.09
CA SER A 219 -2.34 28.23 30.30
C SER A 219 -2.66 29.35 31.30
N ALA A 220 -1.79 30.34 31.44
CA ALA A 220 -2.00 31.51 32.28
C ALA A 220 -3.09 32.41 31.71
N SER A 221 -3.11 32.62 30.38
CA SER A 221 -4.19 33.33 29.69
C SER A 221 -5.54 32.67 29.96
N TYR A 222 -5.62 31.35 29.82
CA TYR A 222 -6.83 30.59 30.13
C TYR A 222 -7.25 30.69 31.60
N ALA A 223 -6.29 30.62 32.53
CA ALA A 223 -6.55 30.80 33.95
C ALA A 223 -7.10 32.20 34.28
N VAL A 224 -6.56 33.25 33.66
CA VAL A 224 -7.07 34.63 33.73
C VAL A 224 -8.53 34.70 33.28
N PHE A 225 -8.86 34.06 32.15
CA PHE A 225 -10.24 33.97 31.65
C PHE A 225 -11.17 33.29 32.66
N LEU A 226 -10.78 32.12 33.19
CA LEU A 226 -11.58 31.41 34.19
C LEU A 226 -11.81 32.23 35.46
N MET A 227 -10.81 32.99 35.94
CA MET A 227 -10.94 33.81 37.13
C MET A 227 -11.85 35.02 36.88
N LYS A 228 -11.73 35.66 35.72
CA LYS A 228 -12.64 36.74 35.31
C LYS A 228 -14.09 36.26 35.23
N LYS A 229 -14.33 35.11 34.59
CA LYS A 229 -15.66 34.47 34.54
C LYS A 229 -16.22 34.25 35.95
N ALA A 230 -15.44 33.63 36.83
CA ALA A 230 -15.90 33.34 38.19
C ALA A 230 -16.24 34.61 38.96
N LEU A 231 -15.45 35.68 38.82
CA LEU A 231 -15.72 36.98 39.44
C LEU A 231 -17.00 37.62 38.89
N ASP A 232 -17.21 37.56 37.58
CA ASP A 232 -18.40 38.10 36.91
C ASP A 232 -19.66 37.32 37.28
N GLU A 233 -19.62 35.99 37.31
CA GLU A 233 -20.77 35.17 37.73
C GLU A 233 -21.10 35.34 39.22
N MET A 234 -20.08 35.50 40.07
CA MET A 234 -20.30 35.80 41.48
C MET A 234 -20.87 37.21 41.69
N ALA A 235 -20.72 38.14 40.75
CA ALA A 235 -21.12 39.54 40.93
C ALA A 235 -22.60 39.66 41.29
N GLY A 236 -22.89 40.31 42.43
CA GLY A 236 -24.25 40.46 42.95
C GLY A 236 -24.77 39.24 43.75
N SER A 237 -23.97 38.19 43.95
CA SER A 237 -24.30 37.05 44.82
C SER A 237 -23.75 37.22 46.25
N ASN A 238 -24.37 36.52 47.22
CA ASN A 238 -23.86 36.43 48.61
C ASN A 238 -22.49 35.71 48.72
N LEU A 239 -22.02 35.08 47.64
CA LEU A 239 -20.72 34.41 47.58
C LEU A 239 -19.58 35.39 47.30
N PHE A 240 -19.87 36.50 46.59
CA PHE A 240 -18.87 37.46 46.12
C PHE A 240 -18.00 38.01 47.26
N GLU A 241 -18.62 38.51 48.33
CA GLU A 241 -17.89 39.10 49.47
C GLU A 241 -16.89 38.13 50.13
N LYS A 242 -17.16 36.82 50.04
CA LYS A 242 -16.34 35.78 50.65
C LYS A 242 -15.22 35.29 49.73
N TYR A 243 -15.50 35.13 48.45
CA TYR A 243 -14.57 34.48 47.50
C TYR A 243 -13.79 35.51 46.67
N ALA A 244 -14.37 36.67 46.35
CA ALA A 244 -13.74 37.67 45.48
C ALA A 244 -12.31 38.05 45.88
N PRO A 245 -11.95 38.28 47.17
CA PRO A 245 -10.57 38.61 47.54
C PRO A 245 -9.56 37.53 47.13
N SER A 246 -9.91 36.25 47.32
CA SER A 246 -9.05 35.13 46.90
C SER A 246 -8.94 35.03 45.38
N PHE A 247 -10.04 35.24 44.65
CA PHE A 247 -10.04 35.14 43.18
C PHE A 247 -9.35 36.34 42.52
N GLN A 248 -9.42 37.54 43.10
CA GLN A 248 -8.69 38.71 42.62
C GLN A 248 -7.18 38.57 42.82
N ASP A 249 -6.76 38.01 43.96
CA ASP A 249 -5.35 37.68 44.23
C ASP A 249 -4.83 36.63 43.24
N ASP A 250 -5.59 35.55 43.02
CA ASP A 250 -5.26 34.54 42.01
C ASP A 250 -5.21 35.12 40.58
N LEU A 251 -6.16 36.00 40.24
CA LEU A 251 -6.19 36.68 38.94
C LEU A 251 -4.93 37.52 38.71
N ALA A 252 -4.54 38.35 39.69
CA ALA A 252 -3.33 39.16 39.61
C ALA A 252 -2.07 38.30 39.46
N TYR A 253 -2.02 37.16 40.16
CA TYR A 253 -0.96 36.17 40.00
C TYR A 253 -0.90 35.63 38.57
N PHE A 254 -2.02 35.16 38.01
CA PHE A 254 -2.03 34.60 36.65
C PHE A 254 -1.75 35.66 35.58
N GLU A 255 -2.19 36.91 35.74
CA GLU A 255 -1.84 38.02 34.84
C GLU A 255 -0.33 38.32 34.87
N SER A 256 0.29 38.25 36.05
CA SER A 256 1.73 38.44 36.19
C SER A 256 2.54 37.31 35.56
N VAL A 257 2.10 36.05 35.75
CA VAL A 257 2.73 34.87 35.12
C VAL A 257 2.61 34.93 33.60
N HIS A 258 1.44 35.32 33.08
CA HIS A 258 1.23 35.50 31.64
C HIS A 258 2.21 36.53 31.05
N ALA A 259 2.31 37.71 31.66
CA ALA A 259 3.19 38.78 31.17
C ALA A 259 4.68 38.40 31.22
N ALA A 260 5.12 37.68 32.27
CA ALA A 260 6.49 37.20 32.38
C ALA A 260 6.81 36.11 31.33
N ALA A 261 5.88 35.16 31.11
CA ALA A 261 6.03 34.11 30.11
C ALA A 261 6.07 34.66 28.67
N GLU A 262 5.27 35.69 28.36
CA GLU A 262 5.27 36.36 27.05
C GLU A 262 6.63 37.01 26.72
N GLN A 263 7.36 37.48 27.74
CA GLN A 263 8.71 38.05 27.60
C GLN A 263 9.82 37.00 27.65
N ASN A 264 9.49 35.71 27.82
CA ASN A 264 10.43 34.61 28.09
C ASN A 264 11.32 34.86 29.34
N ASP A 265 10.82 35.59 30.34
CA ASP A 265 11.55 35.85 31.59
C ASP A 265 11.33 34.71 32.60
N LEU A 266 12.17 33.68 32.49
CA LEU A 266 12.09 32.46 33.31
C LEU A 266 12.27 32.72 34.80
N ASP A 267 13.17 33.64 35.17
CA ASP A 267 13.46 33.91 36.57
C ASP A 267 12.31 34.70 37.20
N ALA A 268 11.65 35.60 36.45
CA ALA A 268 10.41 36.23 36.89
C ALA A 268 9.28 35.22 37.07
N VAL A 269 9.09 34.29 36.13
CA VAL A 269 8.07 33.22 36.25
C VAL A 269 8.34 32.35 37.49
N ALA A 270 9.58 31.91 37.70
CA ALA A 270 9.97 31.11 38.87
C ALA A 270 9.75 31.89 40.20
N GLY A 271 10.15 33.16 40.23
CA GLY A 271 9.95 34.03 41.39
C GLY A 271 8.47 34.24 41.74
N LEU A 272 7.61 34.42 40.74
CA LEU A 272 6.16 34.51 40.92
C LEU A 272 5.59 33.19 41.45
N SER A 273 5.95 32.05 40.85
CA SER A 273 5.42 30.75 41.24
C SER A 273 5.83 30.34 42.67
N SER A 274 7.05 30.65 43.09
CA SER A 274 7.57 30.30 44.42
C SER A 274 7.04 31.21 45.53
N SER A 275 6.80 32.49 45.22
CA SER A 275 6.29 33.47 46.20
C SER A 275 4.78 33.39 46.39
N HIS A 276 4.03 32.90 45.40
CA HIS A 276 2.58 32.82 45.44
C HIS A 276 2.08 31.76 46.44
N LYS A 277 1.16 32.16 47.33
CA LYS A 277 0.54 31.26 48.32
C LYS A 277 -0.96 31.21 48.12
N LYS A 278 -1.44 30.06 47.63
CA LYS A 278 -2.87 29.80 47.42
C LYS A 278 -3.69 30.08 48.68
N THR A 279 -4.48 31.15 48.63
CA THR A 279 -5.32 31.59 49.76
C THR A 279 -6.45 30.60 50.03
N LYS A 280 -6.74 30.29 51.30
CA LYS A 280 -7.87 29.43 51.68
C LYS A 280 -9.19 30.17 51.50
N LEU A 281 -10.16 29.52 50.85
CA LEU A 281 -11.51 30.08 50.69
C LEU A 281 -12.23 30.13 52.03
N ALA A 282 -12.97 31.22 52.27
CA ALA A 282 -13.85 31.34 53.43
C ALA A 282 -14.99 30.30 53.37
N PRO A 283 -15.53 29.83 54.51
CA PRO A 283 -16.65 28.88 54.50
C PRO A 283 -17.93 29.51 53.93
N ALA A 284 -18.47 28.87 52.89
CA ALA A 284 -19.81 29.15 52.37
C ALA A 284 -20.85 28.49 53.29
N ARG A 285 -21.61 29.29 54.03
CA ARG A 285 -22.73 28.86 54.88
C ARG A 285 -23.99 29.58 54.38
N ALA A 286 -25.16 28.96 54.53
CA ALA A 286 -26.46 29.49 54.09
C ALA A 286 -26.62 31.00 54.40
N PRO A 287 -27.20 31.81 53.49
CA PRO A 287 -27.97 31.46 52.29
C PRO A 287 -27.12 31.55 51.00
N ILE A 288 -26.15 30.64 50.84
CA ILE A 288 -25.33 30.47 49.64
C ILE A 288 -25.70 29.11 49.05
N ASP A 289 -25.99 29.07 47.75
CA ASP A 289 -26.22 27.83 47.01
C ASP A 289 -24.94 26.97 47.00
N PRO A 290 -24.96 25.76 47.57
CA PRO A 290 -23.81 24.85 47.56
C PRO A 290 -23.32 24.51 46.16
N ASP A 291 -24.22 24.32 45.19
CA ASP A 291 -23.86 23.89 43.83
C ASP A 291 -23.13 25.03 43.11
N PHE A 292 -23.62 26.26 43.22
CA PHE A 292 -22.94 27.45 42.71
C PHE A 292 -21.56 27.66 43.36
N ALA A 293 -21.44 27.45 44.68
CA ALA A 293 -20.14 27.56 45.35
C ALA A 293 -19.14 26.49 44.87
N ASP A 294 -19.59 25.27 44.60
CA ASP A 294 -18.76 24.19 44.08
C ASP A 294 -18.38 24.38 42.60
N GLN A 295 -19.24 25.00 41.79
CA GLN A 295 -18.90 25.46 40.44
C GLN A 295 -17.73 26.47 40.47
N MET A 296 -17.79 27.49 41.34
CA MET A 296 -16.70 28.47 41.48
C MET A 296 -15.39 27.83 41.95
N LYS A 297 -15.46 26.90 42.92
CA LYS A 297 -14.28 26.13 43.35
C LYS A 297 -13.70 25.32 42.21
N THR A 298 -14.54 24.73 41.36
CA THR A 298 -14.10 23.93 40.21
C THR A 298 -13.37 24.79 39.17
N LEU A 299 -13.89 25.99 38.87
CA LEU A 299 -13.20 26.97 38.01
C LEU A 299 -11.81 27.34 38.57
N ARG A 300 -11.75 27.66 39.87
CA ARG A 300 -10.49 27.94 40.58
C ARG A 300 -9.50 26.77 40.50
N GLN A 301 -9.97 25.55 40.72
CA GLN A 301 -9.13 24.36 40.65
C GLN A 301 -8.59 24.09 39.25
N GLU A 302 -9.40 24.28 38.20
CA GLU A 302 -8.95 24.08 36.82
C GLU A 302 -7.95 25.16 36.37
N ALA A 303 -8.10 26.41 36.82
CA ALA A 303 -7.13 27.48 36.54
C ALA A 303 -5.74 27.15 37.09
N TYR A 304 -5.65 26.79 38.37
CA TYR A 304 -4.38 26.34 38.97
C TYR A 304 -3.83 25.10 38.27
N LYS A 305 -4.68 24.09 38.02
CA LYS A 305 -4.26 22.85 37.35
C LYS A 305 -3.70 23.09 35.95
N ALA A 306 -4.20 24.10 35.22
CA ALA A 306 -3.72 24.45 33.90
C ALA A 306 -2.29 25.03 33.96
N VAL A 307 -2.07 26.00 34.86
CA VAL A 307 -0.79 26.71 35.02
C VAL A 307 0.25 25.85 35.70
N ASP A 308 -0.07 25.24 36.84
CA ASP A 308 0.84 24.39 37.61
C ASP A 308 1.33 23.19 36.77
N GLY A 309 0.47 22.67 35.89
CA GLY A 309 0.82 21.59 34.97
C GLY A 309 1.87 21.98 33.92
N GLN A 310 1.91 23.24 33.50
CA GLN A 310 2.93 23.75 32.57
C GLN A 310 4.20 24.20 33.30
N LEU A 311 4.05 24.84 34.47
CA LEU A 311 5.19 25.23 35.30
C LEU A 311 6.03 24.03 35.74
N ALA A 312 5.40 22.90 36.05
CA ALA A 312 6.07 21.65 36.40
C ALA A 312 6.93 21.06 35.26
N LEU A 313 6.83 21.58 34.02
CA LEU A 313 7.70 21.22 32.91
C LEU A 313 9.02 22.02 32.88
N LEU A 314 9.05 23.17 33.55
CA LEU A 314 10.18 24.11 33.59
C LEU A 314 10.89 24.14 34.94
N PHE A 315 10.17 23.90 36.04
CA PHE A 315 10.66 24.11 37.40
C PHE A 315 10.36 22.91 38.31
N ASP A 316 11.24 22.64 39.27
CA ASP A 316 10.90 21.80 40.41
C ASP A 316 10.12 22.61 41.46
N THR A 317 9.41 21.92 42.35
CA THR A 317 8.64 22.58 43.41
C THR A 317 9.53 23.47 44.29
N GLU A 318 9.11 24.72 44.50
CA GLU A 318 9.68 25.71 45.45
C GLU A 318 10.95 26.48 44.99
N GLU A 319 11.35 26.40 43.72
CA GLU A 319 12.50 27.14 43.21
C GLU A 319 12.16 28.59 42.81
N SER A 320 13.02 29.56 43.19
CA SER A 320 12.81 30.99 42.91
C SER A 320 13.52 31.50 41.65
N THR A 321 14.26 30.64 40.94
CA THR A 321 14.99 30.94 39.70
C THR A 321 15.01 29.72 38.78
N PHE A 322 15.27 29.90 37.49
CA PHE A 322 15.37 28.80 36.54
C PHE A 322 16.53 27.83 36.88
N PRO A 323 16.27 26.51 37.04
CA PRO A 323 17.27 25.52 37.49
C PRO A 323 18.27 25.12 36.40
N LEU A 324 19.06 26.08 35.94
CA LEU A 324 20.01 25.89 34.84
C LEU A 324 21.04 24.78 35.12
N GLU A 325 21.57 24.70 36.35
CA GLU A 325 22.59 23.71 36.71
C GLU A 325 22.08 22.26 36.55
N ARG A 326 20.82 22.02 36.93
CA ARG A 326 20.17 20.71 36.76
C ARG A 326 20.02 20.37 35.28
N HIS A 327 19.45 21.27 34.49
CA HIS A 327 19.24 21.02 33.06
C HIS A 327 20.56 20.86 32.30
N GLU A 328 21.62 21.56 32.73
CA GLU A 328 22.96 21.38 32.18
C GLU A 328 23.54 20.01 32.51
N LYS A 329 23.29 19.50 33.73
CA LYS A 329 23.67 18.13 34.10
C LYS A 329 22.93 17.08 33.28
N ASP A 330 21.63 17.29 33.02
CA ASP A 330 20.84 16.42 32.14
C ASP A 330 21.42 16.40 30.73
N ARG A 331 21.79 17.58 30.20
CA ARG A 331 22.43 17.75 28.88
C ARG A 331 23.74 16.98 28.79
N GLN A 332 24.59 17.04 29.82
CA GLN A 332 25.85 16.31 29.89
C GLN A 332 25.68 14.78 29.91
N ILE A 333 24.58 14.29 30.50
CA ILE A 333 24.24 12.86 30.49
C ILE A 333 23.71 12.43 29.12
N LEU A 334 22.82 13.22 28.53
CA LEU A 334 22.11 12.86 27.29
C LEU A 334 22.99 12.95 26.04
N LEU A 335 23.80 14.01 25.92
CA LEU A 335 24.53 14.33 24.68
C LEU A 335 25.43 13.18 24.19
N PRO A 336 26.23 12.50 25.03
CA PRO A 336 27.02 11.35 24.58
C PRO A 336 26.15 10.21 24.04
N GLN A 337 25.01 9.93 24.69
CA GLN A 337 24.11 8.84 24.30
C GLN A 337 23.44 9.13 22.95
N ILE A 338 22.99 10.37 22.74
CA ILE A 338 22.40 10.80 21.47
C ILE A 338 23.44 10.74 20.35
N ARG A 339 24.68 11.17 20.62
CA ARG A 339 25.78 11.12 19.64
C ARG A 339 26.07 9.69 19.20
N THR A 340 26.13 8.74 20.13
CA THR A 340 26.29 7.32 19.81
C THR A 340 25.10 6.80 19.00
N LEU A 341 23.86 7.08 19.42
CA LEU A 341 22.66 6.66 18.69
C LEU A 341 22.65 7.16 17.24
N PHE A 342 23.05 8.42 17.02
CA PHE A 342 23.10 9.01 15.69
C PHE A 342 24.18 8.36 14.84
N SER A 343 25.37 8.10 15.40
CA SER A 343 26.43 7.36 14.72
C SER A 343 25.96 5.96 14.29
N LEU A 344 25.29 5.21 15.18
CA LEU A 344 24.74 3.90 14.86
C LEU A 344 23.66 3.98 13.77
N THR A 345 22.87 5.05 13.76
CA THR A 345 21.83 5.26 12.74
C THR A 345 22.44 5.61 11.38
N GLU A 346 23.56 6.34 11.35
CA GLU A 346 24.32 6.57 10.12
C GLU A 346 24.91 5.27 9.57
N GLU A 347 25.47 4.42 10.43
CA GLU A 347 25.96 3.10 10.03
C GLU A 347 24.82 2.20 9.52
N LEU A 348 23.68 2.19 10.21
CA LEU A 348 22.46 1.51 9.77
C LEU A 348 22.01 1.98 8.38
N TYR A 349 22.13 3.28 8.10
CA TYR A 349 21.78 3.84 6.79
C TYR A 349 22.62 3.19 5.67
N GLU A 350 23.94 3.11 5.88
CA GLU A 350 24.86 2.48 4.92
C GLU A 350 24.62 0.96 4.82
N LYS A 351 24.35 0.29 5.95
CA LYS A 351 24.11 -1.15 5.97
C LYS A 351 22.84 -1.54 5.21
N ILE A 352 21.78 -0.74 5.32
CA ILE A 352 20.55 -0.93 4.56
C ILE A 352 20.79 -0.71 3.07
N ASP A 353 21.57 0.31 2.68
CA ASP A 353 21.93 0.55 1.29
C ASP A 353 22.76 -0.61 0.70
N GLU A 354 23.75 -1.12 1.45
CA GLU A 354 24.55 -2.29 1.07
C GLU A 354 23.66 -3.52 0.78
N LYS A 355 22.77 -3.87 1.72
CA LYS A 355 21.87 -5.03 1.57
C LYS A 355 20.90 -4.86 0.40
N LYS A 356 20.35 -3.66 0.20
CA LYS A 356 19.47 -3.39 -0.95
C LYS A 356 20.21 -3.53 -2.27
N ARG A 357 21.44 -3.01 -2.38
CA ARG A 357 22.26 -3.15 -3.59
C ARG A 357 22.62 -4.60 -3.87
N ALA A 358 22.90 -5.41 -2.85
CA ALA A 358 23.18 -6.84 -3.03
C ALA A 358 22.02 -7.61 -3.67
N GLU A 359 20.77 -7.15 -3.48
CA GLU A 359 19.55 -7.75 -4.05
C GLU A 359 18.98 -6.97 -5.25
N ASN A 360 19.70 -5.96 -5.74
CA ASN A 360 19.25 -5.02 -6.77
C ASN A 360 17.89 -4.35 -6.45
N LEU A 361 17.68 -3.99 -5.18
CA LEU A 361 16.43 -3.41 -4.69
C LEU A 361 16.55 -1.91 -4.42
N LEU A 362 15.44 -1.20 -4.62
CA LEU A 362 15.20 0.19 -4.25
C LEU A 362 13.90 0.27 -3.45
N ASP A 363 13.78 1.25 -2.57
CA ASP A 363 12.51 1.67 -2.00
C ASP A 363 12.07 3.03 -2.57
N PHE A 364 10.83 3.42 -2.31
CA PHE A 364 10.29 4.68 -2.83
C PHE A 364 11.04 5.90 -2.34
N SER A 365 11.55 5.86 -1.11
CA SER A 365 12.35 6.96 -0.57
C SER A 365 13.73 7.02 -1.24
N ASP A 366 14.31 5.88 -1.66
CA ASP A 366 15.58 5.86 -2.40
C ASP A 366 15.45 6.64 -3.69
N LEU A 367 14.32 6.47 -4.40
CA LEU A 367 14.05 7.20 -5.62
C LEU A 367 14.04 8.72 -5.39
N GLU A 368 13.43 9.18 -4.30
CA GLU A 368 13.41 10.60 -3.95
C GLU A 368 14.81 11.11 -3.57
N HIS A 369 15.55 10.39 -2.72
CA HIS A 369 16.90 10.77 -2.29
C HIS A 369 17.90 10.76 -3.44
N PHE A 370 17.86 9.75 -4.30
CA PHE A 370 18.69 9.71 -5.50
C PHE A 370 18.33 10.81 -6.49
N SER A 371 17.05 11.17 -6.60
CA SER A 371 16.64 12.33 -7.38
C SER A 371 17.20 13.63 -6.79
N VAL A 372 17.19 13.80 -5.46
CA VAL A 372 17.85 14.94 -4.80
C VAL A 372 19.36 14.93 -5.06
N GLN A 373 20.03 13.78 -4.99
CA GLN A 373 21.46 13.66 -5.29
C GLN A 373 21.80 14.05 -6.74
N LEU A 374 20.93 13.69 -7.70
CA LEU A 374 21.06 14.09 -9.10
C LEU A 374 20.82 15.59 -9.30
N LEU A 375 19.95 16.21 -8.50
CA LEU A 375 19.42 17.55 -8.77
C LEU A 375 20.00 18.66 -7.89
N ALA A 376 20.42 18.34 -6.66
CA ALA A 376 20.77 19.30 -5.62
C ALA A 376 22.13 18.98 -4.97
N ARG A 377 22.82 20.03 -4.54
CA ARG A 377 23.99 19.93 -3.66
C ARG A 377 23.85 20.88 -2.48
N LYS A 378 24.20 20.41 -1.27
CA LYS A 378 24.30 21.27 -0.08
C LYS A 378 25.69 21.91 -0.05
N THR A 379 25.74 23.24 -0.01
CA THR A 379 26.96 24.05 0.10
C THR A 379 26.87 24.97 1.32
N GLU A 380 27.95 25.67 1.67
CA GLU A 380 27.93 26.68 2.75
C GLU A 380 26.91 27.81 2.51
N LYS A 381 26.56 28.08 1.24
CA LYS A 381 25.57 29.10 0.85
C LYS A 381 24.14 28.58 0.82
N GLY A 382 23.92 27.31 1.15
CA GLY A 382 22.63 26.63 1.07
C GLY A 382 22.57 25.59 -0.06
N ILE A 383 21.35 25.29 -0.50
CA ILE A 383 21.07 24.26 -1.51
C ILE A 383 21.15 24.88 -2.91
N GLU A 384 22.04 24.35 -3.75
CA GLU A 384 22.25 24.79 -5.13
C GLU A 384 21.94 23.67 -6.14
N PRO A 385 21.52 24.00 -7.39
CA PRO A 385 21.30 23.00 -8.43
C PRO A 385 22.60 22.39 -8.95
N THR A 386 22.55 21.12 -9.35
CA THR A 386 23.61 20.45 -10.11
C THR A 386 23.60 20.88 -11.58
N PRO A 387 24.68 20.60 -12.35
CA PRO A 387 24.69 20.79 -13.80
C PRO A 387 23.55 20.05 -14.53
N LEU A 388 23.21 18.84 -14.06
CA LEU A 388 22.10 18.07 -14.59
C LEU A 388 20.76 18.78 -14.36
N ALA A 389 20.50 19.26 -13.13
CA ALA A 389 19.30 20.04 -12.83
C ALA A 389 19.16 21.26 -13.75
N LEU A 390 20.24 22.01 -13.99
CA LEU A 390 20.21 23.15 -14.91
C LEU A 390 19.81 22.75 -16.34
N SER A 391 20.26 21.58 -16.82
CA SER A 391 19.87 21.07 -18.13
C SER A 391 18.40 20.60 -18.18
N LEU A 392 17.91 19.94 -17.13
CA LEU A 392 16.53 19.45 -17.04
C LEU A 392 15.52 20.60 -16.88
N ARG A 393 15.87 21.66 -16.17
CA ARG A 393 15.04 22.87 -16.07
C ARG A 393 14.67 23.44 -17.43
N GLU A 394 15.53 23.31 -18.44
CA GLU A 394 15.25 23.82 -19.79
C GLU A 394 14.25 22.98 -20.59
N THR A 395 13.98 21.74 -20.18
CA THR A 395 12.97 20.88 -20.80
C THR A 395 11.58 21.06 -20.18
N VAL A 396 11.50 21.72 -19.01
CA VAL A 396 10.25 21.99 -18.28
C VAL A 396 9.82 23.44 -18.48
N ASP A 397 8.77 23.64 -19.28
CA ASP A 397 8.20 24.97 -19.49
C ASP A 397 7.21 25.37 -18.39
N GLU A 398 6.51 24.40 -17.81
CA GLU A 398 5.60 24.57 -16.68
C GLU A 398 5.64 23.33 -15.79
N LEU A 399 5.80 23.54 -14.48
CA LEU A 399 5.71 22.51 -13.45
C LEU A 399 4.47 22.76 -12.59
N MET A 400 3.52 21.84 -12.60
CA MET A 400 2.25 21.94 -11.88
C MET A 400 2.19 20.86 -10.79
N VAL A 401 2.00 21.26 -9.53
CA VAL A 401 1.91 20.35 -8.37
C VAL A 401 0.50 20.43 -7.77
N ASP A 402 -0.20 19.30 -7.76
CA ASP A 402 -1.48 19.15 -7.04
C ASP A 402 -1.25 18.66 -5.60
N GLU A 403 -2.19 18.96 -4.72
CA GLU A 403 -2.16 18.63 -3.28
C GLU A 403 -0.85 19.02 -2.59
N CYS A 404 -0.35 20.22 -2.89
CA CYS A 404 0.96 20.69 -2.43
C CYS A 404 1.09 20.87 -0.90
N GLN A 405 0.01 20.70 -0.13
CA GLN A 405 0.05 20.69 1.34
C GLN A 405 0.56 19.36 1.94
N ASP A 406 0.67 18.30 1.14
CA ASP A 406 1.09 16.97 1.60
C ASP A 406 2.51 16.59 1.16
N ILE A 407 3.31 17.57 0.72
CA ILE A 407 4.68 17.34 0.27
C ILE A 407 5.66 17.30 1.46
N SER A 408 6.74 16.56 1.31
CA SER A 408 7.91 16.57 2.21
C SER A 408 8.97 17.58 1.75
N GLU A 409 9.98 17.86 2.58
CA GLU A 409 11.11 18.71 2.20
C GLU A 409 11.92 18.12 1.03
N VAL A 410 12.06 16.79 0.98
CA VAL A 410 12.73 16.09 -0.14
C VAL A 410 12.01 16.41 -1.46
N GLN A 411 10.69 16.24 -1.49
CA GLN A 411 9.87 16.49 -2.68
C GLN A 411 9.88 17.97 -3.07
N ASP A 412 9.79 18.86 -2.08
CA ASP A 412 9.88 20.29 -2.30
C ASP A 412 11.20 20.71 -2.95
N THR A 413 12.30 20.13 -2.47
CA THR A 413 13.63 20.34 -3.04
C THR A 413 13.69 19.89 -4.49
N ILE A 414 13.12 18.73 -4.83
CA ILE A 414 13.03 18.25 -6.22
C ILE A 414 12.28 19.25 -7.11
N PHE A 415 11.10 19.72 -6.69
CA PHE A 415 10.32 20.68 -7.47
C PHE A 415 11.05 22.00 -7.68
N ARG A 416 11.67 22.54 -6.62
CA ARG A 416 12.50 23.75 -6.72
C ARG A 416 13.66 23.54 -7.66
N MET A 417 14.31 22.38 -7.62
CA MET A 417 15.45 22.06 -8.48
C MET A 417 15.09 21.81 -9.94
N LEU A 418 13.85 21.41 -10.25
CA LEU A 418 13.37 21.24 -11.62
C LEU A 418 12.71 22.51 -12.20
N SER A 419 12.40 23.48 -11.36
CA SER A 419 11.80 24.76 -11.77
C SER A 419 12.84 25.81 -12.21
N LYS A 420 12.39 26.80 -12.99
CA LYS A 420 13.17 27.99 -13.42
C LYS A 420 13.07 29.09 -12.36
N ASP A 421 13.78 28.91 -11.26
CA ASP A 421 13.73 29.78 -10.07
C ASP A 421 12.29 29.94 -9.56
N GLU A 422 11.52 28.84 -9.56
CA GLU A 422 10.11 28.77 -9.20
C GLU A 422 9.16 29.61 -10.08
N LYS A 423 9.65 30.34 -11.10
CA LYS A 423 8.82 31.22 -11.95
C LYS A 423 7.82 30.48 -12.84
N ASN A 424 8.08 29.21 -13.10
CA ASN A 424 7.21 28.28 -13.82
C ASN A 424 6.59 27.22 -12.89
N LEU A 425 6.64 27.44 -11.58
CA LEU A 425 6.08 26.56 -10.57
C LEU A 425 4.66 27.01 -10.22
N PHE A 426 3.69 26.16 -10.54
CA PHE A 426 2.28 26.31 -10.19
C PHE A 426 1.93 25.26 -9.13
N MET A 427 1.59 25.70 -7.92
CA MET A 427 1.19 24.79 -6.84
C MET A 427 -0.27 25.05 -6.47
N VAL A 428 -1.05 23.98 -6.29
CA VAL A 428 -2.43 24.08 -5.80
C VAL A 428 -2.63 23.13 -4.63
N GLY A 429 -3.34 23.61 -3.61
CA GLY A 429 -3.55 22.83 -2.40
C GLY A 429 -4.45 23.53 -1.38
N ASP A 430 -4.62 22.87 -0.25
CA ASP A 430 -5.37 23.37 0.90
C ASP A 430 -4.74 22.87 2.19
N VAL A 431 -4.04 23.72 2.93
CA VAL A 431 -3.41 23.32 4.20
C VAL A 431 -4.42 22.79 5.23
N LYS A 432 -5.70 23.20 5.15
CA LYS A 432 -6.78 22.67 5.99
C LYS A 432 -7.06 21.18 5.74
N GLN A 433 -6.55 20.64 4.63
CA GLN A 433 -6.65 19.23 4.25
C GLN A 433 -5.30 18.49 4.35
N SER A 434 -4.25 19.07 4.96
CA SER A 434 -2.99 18.36 5.22
C SER A 434 -3.18 17.36 6.36
N ILE A 435 -3.13 16.07 6.03
CA ILE A 435 -3.48 14.96 6.95
C ILE A 435 -2.52 13.76 6.84
N TYR A 436 -1.32 13.99 6.31
CA TYR A 436 -0.32 12.94 6.08
C TYR A 436 0.99 13.22 6.83
N ARG A 437 0.94 13.89 8.01
CA ARG A 437 2.15 14.15 8.83
C ARG A 437 2.80 12.83 9.28
N PHE A 438 2.01 11.78 9.51
CA PHE A 438 2.52 10.43 9.77
C PHE A 438 3.29 9.81 8.59
N ARG A 439 3.08 10.29 7.36
CA ARG A 439 3.89 9.98 6.16
C ARG A 439 4.94 11.07 5.88
N GLN A 440 5.24 11.88 6.89
CA GLN A 440 6.23 12.95 6.86
C GLN A 440 5.94 14.09 5.88
N ALA A 441 4.65 14.35 5.60
CA ALA A 441 4.25 15.61 4.97
C ALA A 441 4.52 16.79 5.92
N MET A 442 5.00 17.91 5.38
CA MET A 442 5.35 19.12 6.14
C MET A 442 4.45 20.29 5.75
N PRO A 443 3.25 20.44 6.37
CA PRO A 443 2.33 21.54 6.07
C PRO A 443 2.96 22.92 6.28
N GLU A 444 4.00 23.02 7.11
CA GLU A 444 4.76 24.23 7.37
C GLU A 444 5.32 24.83 6.08
N LEU A 445 5.70 24.00 5.09
CA LEU A 445 6.17 24.45 3.77
C LEU A 445 5.09 25.24 3.01
N PHE A 446 3.84 24.76 3.06
CA PHE A 446 2.70 25.47 2.47
C PHE A 446 2.43 26.78 3.21
N ILE A 447 2.42 26.74 4.54
CA ILE A 447 2.13 27.89 5.40
C ILE A 447 3.17 28.99 5.17
N THR A 448 4.46 28.66 5.20
CA THR A 448 5.55 29.62 4.98
C THR A 448 5.45 30.27 3.59
N ARG A 449 5.14 29.50 2.53
CA ARG A 449 4.92 30.08 1.20
C ARG A 449 3.71 31.02 1.17
N ARG A 450 2.60 30.60 1.74
CA ARG A 450 1.36 31.39 1.83
C ARG A 450 1.60 32.71 2.56
N GLU A 451 2.33 32.71 3.67
CA GLU A 451 2.64 33.91 4.45
C GLU A 451 3.60 34.86 3.71
N ARG A 452 4.48 34.32 2.84
CA ARG A 452 5.45 35.09 2.06
C ARG A 452 4.88 35.67 0.77
N TYR A 453 3.97 34.97 0.10
CA TYR A 453 3.45 35.34 -1.23
C TYR A 453 2.42 36.48 -1.15
N GLU A 454 2.44 37.38 -2.13
CA GLU A 454 1.50 38.50 -2.21
C GLU A 454 0.24 38.13 -3.02
N PRO A 455 -0.94 38.74 -2.76
CA PRO A 455 -2.10 38.54 -3.61
C PRO A 455 -1.82 38.87 -5.08
N TYR A 456 -2.27 38.01 -6.01
CA TYR A 456 -2.04 38.24 -7.44
C TYR A 456 -2.83 39.47 -7.97
N PRO A 457 -2.23 40.35 -8.80
CA PRO A 457 -0.84 40.32 -9.26
C PRO A 457 0.15 40.81 -8.18
N PRO A 458 1.29 40.13 -7.99
CA PRO A 458 2.26 40.51 -6.97
C PRO A 458 2.97 41.81 -7.36
N LYS A 459 3.33 42.62 -6.36
CA LYS A 459 4.08 43.88 -6.55
C LYS A 459 5.59 43.65 -6.52
N THR A 460 6.03 42.54 -5.94
CA THR A 460 7.44 42.15 -5.79
C THR A 460 7.69 40.75 -6.39
N ASP A 461 8.95 40.35 -6.52
CA ASP A 461 9.33 39.01 -7.04
C ASP A 461 9.21 37.90 -5.96
N THR A 462 8.37 38.10 -4.93
CA THR A 462 8.22 37.19 -3.77
C THR A 462 7.33 35.98 -4.05
N GLY A 463 6.55 36.01 -5.14
CA GLY A 463 5.54 35.01 -5.50
C GLY A 463 4.11 35.52 -5.34
N ALA A 464 3.15 34.79 -5.91
CA ALA A 464 1.75 35.19 -5.96
C ALA A 464 0.80 34.17 -5.33
N LEU A 465 -0.16 34.65 -4.54
CA LEU A 465 -1.21 33.88 -3.90
C LEU A 465 -2.57 34.17 -4.57
N ILE A 466 -3.32 33.10 -4.87
CA ILE A 466 -4.71 33.18 -5.34
C ILE A 466 -5.58 32.31 -4.44
N LEU A 467 -6.67 32.90 -3.91
CA LEU A 467 -7.63 32.20 -3.06
C LEU A 467 -8.85 31.74 -3.87
N LEU A 468 -9.24 30.47 -3.73
CA LEU A 468 -10.46 29.91 -4.31
C LEU A 468 -11.44 29.52 -3.19
N GLU A 469 -12.42 30.39 -2.92
CA GLU A 469 -13.37 30.29 -1.80
C GLU A 469 -14.71 29.62 -2.15
N LYS A 470 -15.16 29.70 -3.42
CA LYS A 470 -16.46 29.14 -3.84
C LYS A 470 -16.44 27.62 -3.84
N ASN A 471 -17.33 27.00 -3.06
CA ASN A 471 -17.54 25.57 -2.99
C ASN A 471 -18.65 25.14 -3.98
N PHE A 472 -18.28 24.35 -4.99
CA PHE A 472 -19.20 23.80 -6.00
C PHE A 472 -19.61 22.35 -5.72
N ARG A 473 -19.28 21.83 -4.53
CA ARG A 473 -19.53 20.44 -4.13
C ARG A 473 -20.75 20.32 -3.23
N SER A 474 -20.82 21.13 -2.19
CA SER A 474 -21.64 20.90 -1.01
C SER A 474 -22.79 21.90 -0.94
N ARG A 475 -23.89 21.46 -0.32
CA ARG A 475 -25.05 22.25 0.04
C ARG A 475 -24.68 23.28 1.11
N ASP A 476 -25.41 24.39 1.13
CA ASP A 476 -25.25 25.50 2.07
C ASP A 476 -25.17 25.05 3.54
N VAL A 477 -26.06 24.17 4.00
CA VAL A 477 -26.07 23.63 5.37
C VAL A 477 -24.76 22.94 5.78
N VAL A 478 -24.10 22.23 4.85
CA VAL A 478 -22.81 21.56 5.11
C VAL A 478 -21.72 22.62 5.21
N CYS A 479 -21.72 23.63 4.33
CA CYS A 479 -20.79 24.75 4.37
C CYS A 479 -20.97 25.57 5.66
N GLU A 480 -22.20 25.87 6.06
CA GLU A 480 -22.52 26.63 7.26
C GLU A 480 -22.10 25.91 8.53
N MET A 481 -22.41 24.62 8.65
CA MET A 481 -21.98 23.81 9.79
C MET A 481 -20.45 23.70 9.88
N THR A 482 -19.79 23.47 8.74
CA THR A 482 -18.33 23.42 8.67
C THR A 482 -17.72 24.76 9.07
N ASN A 483 -18.18 25.86 8.49
CA ASN A 483 -17.68 27.20 8.81
C ASN A 483 -17.93 27.54 10.29
N GLY A 484 -19.09 27.20 10.83
CA GLY A 484 -19.47 27.48 12.21
C GLY A 484 -18.64 26.76 13.27
N ILE A 485 -18.19 25.53 12.97
CA ILE A 485 -17.26 24.80 13.82
C ILE A 485 -15.86 25.40 13.70
N PHE A 486 -15.31 25.45 12.48
CA PHE A 486 -13.89 25.75 12.30
C PHE A 486 -13.54 27.22 12.54
N SER A 487 -14.46 28.17 12.33
CA SER A 487 -14.21 29.57 12.70
C SER A 487 -13.94 29.77 14.19
N GLN A 488 -14.43 28.85 15.03
CA GLN A 488 -14.29 28.88 16.48
C GLN A 488 -13.07 28.10 16.98
N ILE A 489 -12.73 26.97 16.34
CA ILE A 489 -11.65 26.07 16.84
C ILE A 489 -10.35 26.14 16.03
N MET A 490 -10.39 26.49 14.74
CA MET A 490 -9.23 26.50 13.84
C MET A 490 -8.61 27.90 13.80
N LYS A 491 -7.72 28.15 14.75
CA LYS A 491 -6.98 29.41 14.93
C LYS A 491 -5.50 29.19 14.66
N LYS A 492 -4.76 30.26 14.34
CA LYS A 492 -3.30 30.16 14.10
C LYS A 492 -2.57 29.40 15.21
N HIS A 493 -2.98 29.59 16.46
CA HIS A 493 -2.33 28.97 17.62
C HIS A 493 -2.77 27.52 17.93
N THR A 494 -3.98 27.13 17.50
CA THR A 494 -4.57 25.80 17.77
C THR A 494 -4.42 24.84 16.60
N ALA A 495 -4.29 25.37 15.38
CA ALA A 495 -4.33 24.58 14.14
C ALA A 495 -3.34 25.07 13.07
N GLU A 496 -2.36 25.90 13.43
CA GLU A 496 -1.32 26.47 12.55
C GLU A 496 -1.85 27.49 11.50
N ILE A 497 -3.15 27.49 11.21
CA ILE A 497 -3.85 28.39 10.28
C ILE A 497 -5.09 29.03 10.93
N GLU A 498 -5.35 30.29 10.56
CA GLU A 498 -6.57 31.00 10.93
C GLU A 498 -7.71 30.68 9.94
N TYR A 499 -8.85 30.19 10.45
CA TYR A 499 -10.07 29.98 9.67
C TYR A 499 -11.02 31.17 9.82
N ASP A 500 -10.84 32.17 8.96
CA ASP A 500 -11.65 33.39 8.92
C ASP A 500 -12.52 33.47 7.65
N GLU A 501 -13.20 34.59 7.44
CA GLU A 501 -14.08 34.81 6.27
C GLU A 501 -13.37 34.60 4.92
N SER A 502 -12.05 34.79 4.85
CA SER A 502 -11.26 34.55 3.63
C SER A 502 -11.05 33.05 3.34
N GLU A 503 -11.23 32.20 4.35
CA GLU A 503 -11.09 30.74 4.28
C GLU A 503 -12.42 29.99 4.30
N TYR A 504 -13.54 30.70 4.48
CA TYR A 504 -14.87 30.10 4.54
C TYR A 504 -15.23 29.36 3.26
N LEU A 505 -15.95 28.25 3.44
CA LEU A 505 -16.62 27.58 2.34
C LEU A 505 -17.81 28.44 1.91
N VAL A 506 -17.71 29.09 0.75
CA VAL A 506 -18.77 29.94 0.20
C VAL A 506 -19.64 29.09 -0.73
N PRO A 507 -20.93 28.85 -0.44
CA PRO A 507 -21.78 28.03 -1.30
C PRO A 507 -21.83 28.57 -2.74
N GLY A 508 -21.43 27.74 -3.70
CA GLY A 508 -21.47 28.00 -5.14
C GLY A 508 -22.20 26.92 -5.94
N ALA A 509 -22.50 25.78 -5.32
CA ALA A 509 -23.31 24.71 -5.90
C ALA A 509 -24.81 25.05 -5.85
N SER A 510 -25.52 24.77 -6.95
CA SER A 510 -26.99 24.86 -6.96
C SER A 510 -27.60 23.54 -6.50
N TYR A 511 -28.47 23.58 -5.49
CA TYR A 511 -29.21 22.42 -4.97
C TYR A 511 -30.71 22.74 -4.90
N PHE A 512 -31.55 21.72 -5.05
CA PHE A 512 -33.00 21.83 -4.81
C PHE A 512 -33.28 22.02 -3.32
N GLU A 513 -34.32 22.79 -2.97
CA GLU A 513 -34.75 22.94 -1.57
C GLU A 513 -35.11 21.56 -0.97
N HIS A 514 -34.54 21.26 0.20
CA HIS A 514 -34.78 20.00 0.90
C HIS A 514 -34.84 20.26 2.42
N PRO A 515 -36.04 20.38 3.02
CA PRO A 515 -36.19 20.75 4.43
C PRO A 515 -35.50 19.81 5.42
N GLU A 516 -35.36 18.52 5.08
CA GLU A 516 -34.66 17.54 5.93
C GLU A 516 -33.13 17.53 5.77
N ALA A 517 -32.56 18.38 4.92
CA ALA A 517 -31.12 18.51 4.73
C ALA A 517 -30.47 19.33 5.85
N VAL A 518 -30.77 19.03 7.12
CA VAL A 518 -30.08 19.59 8.30
C VAL A 518 -28.94 18.69 8.74
N CYS A 519 -27.92 19.27 9.39
CA CYS A 519 -26.88 18.50 10.05
C CYS A 519 -27.44 17.81 11.30
N GLU A 520 -27.05 16.57 11.55
CA GLU A 520 -27.55 15.80 12.69
C GLU A 520 -26.43 15.37 13.63
N VAL A 521 -26.71 15.36 14.93
CA VAL A 521 -25.82 14.82 15.97
C VAL A 521 -26.58 13.74 16.73
N LEU A 522 -26.13 12.50 16.62
CA LEU A 522 -26.71 11.33 17.28
C LEU A 522 -25.87 11.01 18.53
N ILE A 523 -26.49 11.06 19.71
CA ILE A 523 -25.85 10.81 21.00
C ILE A 523 -26.51 9.59 21.64
N ALA A 524 -25.75 8.50 21.81
CA ALA A 524 -26.13 7.39 22.66
C ALA A 524 -25.61 7.61 24.08
N ASP A 525 -26.50 7.71 25.07
CA ASP A 525 -26.14 7.94 26.48
C ASP A 525 -26.18 6.64 27.31
N GLY A 526 -25.08 6.32 27.99
CA GLY A 526 -24.84 5.07 28.72
C GLY A 526 -25.24 5.06 30.19
N THR A 527 -25.98 6.06 30.68
CA THR A 527 -26.27 6.22 32.12
C THR A 527 -27.27 5.23 32.72
N GLU A 528 -27.98 4.43 31.90
CA GLU A 528 -29.01 3.48 32.36
C GLU A 528 -28.60 2.00 32.31
N ASP A 529 -27.32 1.68 32.05
CA ASP A 529 -26.78 0.31 32.11
C ASP A 529 -26.57 -0.17 33.57
N ASP A 530 -27.64 -0.14 34.38
CA ASP A 530 -27.71 -0.86 35.65
C ASP A 530 -28.44 -2.19 35.39
N GLU A 531 -27.73 -3.30 35.62
CA GLU A 531 -28.17 -4.72 35.53
C GLU A 531 -28.04 -5.41 34.15
N GLY A 532 -26.89 -6.04 33.91
CA GLY A 532 -26.90 -7.45 33.47
C GLY A 532 -26.38 -7.82 32.08
N GLU A 533 -26.44 -6.99 31.05
CA GLU A 533 -25.91 -7.33 29.72
C GLU A 533 -25.11 -6.17 29.13
N THR A 534 -23.78 -6.36 29.04
CA THR A 534 -22.84 -5.39 28.48
C THR A 534 -22.92 -5.43 26.95
N VAL A 535 -23.93 -4.77 26.38
CA VAL A 535 -23.86 -4.37 24.96
C VAL A 535 -22.67 -3.42 24.86
N SER A 536 -21.71 -3.73 23.99
CA SER A 536 -20.54 -2.87 23.81
C SER A 536 -21.02 -1.47 23.40
N SER A 537 -20.57 -0.40 24.06
CA SER A 537 -20.87 1.00 23.67
C SER A 537 -20.70 1.29 22.18
N MET A 538 -19.84 0.52 21.50
CA MET A 538 -19.63 0.58 20.05
C MET A 538 -20.72 -0.13 19.23
N GLU A 539 -21.26 -1.24 19.72
CA GLU A 539 -22.40 -1.94 19.11
C GLU A 539 -23.65 -1.05 19.16
N ARG A 540 -23.90 -0.39 20.29
CA ARG A 540 -25.01 0.56 20.41
C ARG A 540 -24.89 1.74 19.45
N GLU A 541 -23.69 2.31 19.29
CA GLU A 541 -23.45 3.34 18.28
C GLU A 541 -23.67 2.80 16.86
N ALA A 542 -23.21 1.58 16.57
CA ALA A 542 -23.36 0.93 15.28
C ALA A 542 -24.84 0.66 14.92
N ASP A 543 -25.62 0.19 15.87
CA ASP A 543 -27.06 -0.07 15.70
C ASP A 543 -27.82 1.24 15.47
N MET A 544 -27.50 2.30 16.21
CA MET A 544 -28.07 3.63 16.01
C MET A 544 -27.79 4.18 14.60
N ILE A 545 -26.57 3.99 14.08
CA ILE A 545 -26.23 4.35 12.70
C ILE A 545 -27.01 3.48 11.70
N ALA A 546 -27.08 2.16 11.92
CA ALA A 546 -27.81 1.25 11.03
C ALA A 546 -29.31 1.61 10.96
N LYS A 547 -29.96 1.87 12.11
CA LYS A 547 -31.34 2.38 12.18
C LYS A 547 -31.50 3.68 11.41
N LYS A 548 -30.57 4.64 11.57
CA LYS A 548 -30.63 5.92 10.85
C LYS A 548 -30.50 5.74 9.34
N ILE A 549 -29.57 4.91 8.87
CA ILE A 549 -29.40 4.59 7.45
C ILE A 549 -30.68 3.95 6.90
N ARG A 550 -31.25 2.99 7.63
CA ARG A 550 -32.48 2.32 7.24
C ARG A 550 -33.65 3.30 7.11
N ALA A 551 -33.82 4.19 8.09
CA ALA A 551 -34.85 5.23 8.06
C ALA A 551 -34.70 6.18 6.86
N LEU A 552 -33.48 6.58 6.50
CA LEU A 552 -33.22 7.41 5.31
C LEU A 552 -33.53 6.69 4.00
N TYR A 553 -33.28 5.39 3.93
CA TYR A 553 -33.60 4.56 2.78
C TYR A 553 -35.12 4.38 2.62
N GLU A 554 -35.81 4.05 3.71
CA GLU A 554 -37.26 3.81 3.72
C GLU A 554 -38.08 5.08 3.50
N SER A 555 -37.61 6.24 3.98
CA SER A 555 -38.23 7.54 3.69
C SER A 555 -38.09 7.97 2.23
N ARG A 556 -37.32 7.23 1.41
CA ARG A 556 -36.97 7.56 0.03
C ARG A 556 -36.33 8.95 -0.09
N TYR A 557 -35.41 9.25 0.82
CA TYR A 557 -34.64 10.50 0.82
C TYR A 557 -34.12 10.81 -0.60
N LEU A 558 -34.26 12.05 -1.06
CA LEU A 558 -33.90 12.45 -2.41
C LEU A 558 -32.49 13.04 -2.45
N VAL A 559 -31.65 12.54 -3.34
CA VAL A 559 -30.31 13.04 -3.62
C VAL A 559 -30.23 13.63 -5.03
N LYS A 560 -29.39 14.64 -5.22
CA LYS A 560 -29.14 15.29 -6.50
C LYS A 560 -28.41 14.34 -7.45
N ASP A 561 -28.91 14.24 -8.68
CA ASP A 561 -28.30 13.50 -9.78
C ASP A 561 -28.31 14.35 -11.06
N GLY A 562 -27.16 14.96 -11.35
CA GLY A 562 -27.02 15.96 -12.41
C GLY A 562 -27.95 17.16 -12.19
N ASP A 563 -28.83 17.41 -13.16
CA ASP A 563 -29.85 18.47 -13.12
C ASP A 563 -31.20 17.99 -12.54
N SER A 564 -31.24 16.80 -11.93
CA SER A 564 -32.46 16.16 -11.40
C SER A 564 -32.26 15.61 -9.98
N THR A 565 -33.29 14.98 -9.40
CA THR A 565 -33.20 14.25 -8.13
C THR A 565 -33.60 12.79 -8.29
N ARG A 566 -33.03 11.91 -7.46
CA ARG A 566 -33.38 10.50 -7.40
C ARG A 566 -33.45 10.00 -5.96
N PRO A 567 -34.15 8.87 -5.69
CA PRO A 567 -34.08 8.21 -4.39
C PRO A 567 -32.66 7.81 -4.01
N LEU A 568 -32.39 7.86 -2.71
CA LEU A 568 -31.15 7.44 -2.06
C LEU A 568 -30.86 5.96 -2.35
N ARG A 569 -29.60 5.67 -2.64
CA ARG A 569 -29.03 4.32 -2.75
C ARG A 569 -28.03 4.10 -1.61
N PHE A 570 -27.72 2.86 -1.28
CA PHE A 570 -26.76 2.57 -0.19
C PHE A 570 -25.35 3.10 -0.52
N GLY A 571 -24.96 3.06 -1.80
CA GLY A 571 -23.71 3.61 -2.32
C GLY A 571 -23.53 5.12 -2.15
N ASP A 572 -24.60 5.85 -1.83
CA ASP A 572 -24.56 7.30 -1.58
C ASP A 572 -24.12 7.65 -0.14
N ILE A 573 -24.03 6.65 0.75
CA ILE A 573 -23.70 6.84 2.16
C ILE A 573 -22.28 6.34 2.44
N ALA A 574 -21.48 7.20 3.07
CA ALA A 574 -20.20 6.82 3.65
C ALA A 574 -20.21 6.98 5.18
N VAL A 575 -19.73 5.96 5.88
CA VAL A 575 -19.42 6.01 7.31
C VAL A 575 -17.92 6.23 7.46
N LEU A 576 -17.54 7.40 7.94
CA LEU A 576 -16.16 7.86 8.08
C LEU A 576 -15.70 7.69 9.51
N MET A 577 -14.59 6.96 9.70
CA MET A 577 -13.99 6.69 11.01
C MET A 577 -12.54 7.17 11.04
N ARG A 578 -12.07 7.69 12.18
CA ARG A 578 -10.64 8.06 12.33
C ARG A 578 -9.70 6.85 12.20
N SER A 579 -10.10 5.71 12.77
CA SER A 579 -9.36 4.45 12.71
C SER A 579 -10.36 3.30 12.66
N PRO A 580 -10.70 2.79 11.45
CA PRO A 580 -11.62 1.67 11.26
C PRO A 580 -11.02 0.33 11.70
N ARG A 581 -9.69 0.26 11.92
CA ARG A 581 -8.99 -0.92 12.44
C ARG A 581 -9.69 -1.42 13.71
N ASN A 582 -10.06 -2.70 13.71
CA ASN A 582 -10.77 -3.42 14.78
C ASN A 582 -12.18 -2.90 15.13
N THR A 583 -12.68 -1.85 14.48
CA THR A 583 -13.99 -1.24 14.81
C THR A 583 -14.97 -1.34 13.66
N ALA A 584 -14.51 -1.27 12.41
CA ALA A 584 -15.36 -1.34 11.24
C ALA A 584 -16.16 -2.64 11.12
N GLU A 585 -15.64 -3.77 11.62
CA GLU A 585 -16.39 -5.04 11.61
C GLU A 585 -17.63 -4.98 12.52
N VAL A 586 -17.57 -4.26 13.64
CA VAL A 586 -18.74 -4.05 14.52
C VAL A 586 -19.84 -3.29 13.79
N PHE A 587 -19.48 -2.21 13.10
CA PHE A 587 -20.42 -1.43 12.27
C PHE A 587 -20.94 -2.23 11.08
N ALA A 588 -20.08 -3.01 10.42
CA ALA A 588 -20.47 -3.89 9.32
C ALA A 588 -21.43 -4.99 9.78
N ASN A 589 -21.25 -5.53 11.00
CA ASN A 589 -22.15 -6.51 11.60
C ASN A 589 -23.53 -5.91 11.88
N ALA A 590 -23.59 -4.72 12.49
CA ALA A 590 -24.86 -4.02 12.72
C ALA A 590 -25.61 -3.73 11.40
N MET A 591 -24.90 -3.27 10.38
CA MET A 591 -25.47 -3.06 9.03
C MET A 591 -25.99 -4.37 8.42
N ARG A 592 -25.23 -5.47 8.51
CA ARG A 592 -25.67 -6.79 8.04
C ARG A 592 -26.93 -7.27 8.75
N LYS A 593 -27.00 -7.15 10.08
CA LYS A 593 -28.20 -7.47 10.86
C LYS A 593 -29.42 -6.65 10.40
N ALA A 594 -29.22 -5.37 10.09
CA ALA A 594 -30.27 -4.48 9.56
C ALA A 594 -30.56 -4.66 8.04
N GLY A 595 -29.96 -5.66 7.37
CA GLY A 595 -30.14 -5.90 5.94
C GLY A 595 -29.57 -4.80 5.04
N ILE A 596 -28.55 -4.08 5.49
CA ILE A 596 -27.87 -3.00 4.75
C ILE A 596 -26.57 -3.56 4.14
N PRO A 597 -26.39 -3.54 2.80
CA PRO A 597 -25.14 -3.94 2.16
C PRO A 597 -24.03 -2.94 2.51
N CYS A 598 -22.87 -3.44 2.94
CA CYS A 598 -21.74 -2.60 3.32
C CYS A 598 -20.40 -3.17 2.86
N LEU A 599 -19.44 -2.27 2.60
CA LEU A 599 -18.05 -2.59 2.28
C LEU A 599 -17.11 -1.91 3.27
N SER A 600 -16.12 -2.66 3.77
CA SER A 600 -15.13 -2.18 4.75
C SER A 600 -13.71 -2.36 4.24
N THR A 601 -12.89 -1.32 4.42
CA THR A 601 -11.46 -1.31 4.04
C THR A 601 -10.52 -1.87 5.10
N ALA A 602 -11.01 -2.42 6.21
CA ALA A 602 -10.13 -2.94 7.27
C ALA A 602 -9.36 -4.19 6.79
N ASN A 603 -8.02 -4.10 6.77
CA ASN A 603 -7.09 -5.09 6.20
C ASN A 603 -6.34 -5.92 7.27
N ASP A 604 -6.64 -5.75 8.56
CA ASP A 604 -5.86 -6.36 9.65
C ASP A 604 -6.18 -7.81 9.99
N ALA A 605 -7.08 -8.45 9.23
CA ALA A 605 -7.51 -9.81 9.51
C ALA A 605 -7.05 -10.83 8.47
N PHE A 606 -6.13 -10.50 7.54
CA PHE A 606 -5.75 -11.43 6.48
C PHE A 606 -5.19 -12.75 7.02
N PHE A 607 -4.16 -12.71 7.88
CA PHE A 607 -3.56 -13.92 8.46
C PHE A 607 -4.47 -14.63 9.46
N THR A 608 -5.34 -13.89 10.14
CA THR A 608 -6.30 -14.44 11.12
C THR A 608 -7.60 -14.91 10.48
N ALA A 609 -7.80 -14.64 9.18
CA ALA A 609 -8.94 -15.13 8.43
C ALA A 609 -8.89 -16.66 8.38
N TYR A 610 -10.04 -17.28 8.66
CA TYR A 610 -10.15 -18.72 8.80
C TYR A 610 -9.59 -19.47 7.58
N GLU A 611 -10.01 -19.07 6.38
CA GLU A 611 -9.61 -19.68 5.12
C GLU A 611 -8.10 -19.53 4.83
N VAL A 612 -7.49 -18.40 5.23
CA VAL A 612 -6.06 -18.17 5.08
C VAL A 612 -5.26 -19.02 6.07
N ALA A 613 -5.71 -19.10 7.32
CA ALA A 613 -5.11 -19.94 8.34
C ALA A 613 -5.14 -21.42 7.96
N VAL A 614 -6.24 -21.90 7.36
CA VAL A 614 -6.36 -23.28 6.86
C VAL A 614 -5.36 -23.56 5.72
N VAL A 615 -5.24 -22.64 4.75
CA VAL A 615 -4.27 -22.79 3.65
C VAL A 615 -2.84 -22.80 4.19
N ARG A 616 -2.50 -21.88 5.11
CA ARG A 616 -1.17 -21.81 5.73
C ARG A 616 -0.84 -23.07 6.51
N ALA A 617 -1.78 -23.58 7.31
CA ALA A 617 -1.63 -24.83 8.03
C ALA A 617 -1.43 -26.02 7.08
N PHE A 618 -2.15 -26.07 5.95
CA PHE A 618 -1.98 -27.11 4.94
C PHE A 618 -0.58 -27.07 4.33
N LEU A 619 -0.11 -25.89 3.94
CA LEU A 619 1.23 -25.71 3.37
C LEU A 619 2.33 -26.08 4.37
N ARG A 620 2.18 -25.71 5.65
CA ARG A 620 3.10 -26.12 6.73
C ARG A 620 3.12 -27.62 6.93
N ALA A 621 1.95 -28.26 6.97
CA ALA A 621 1.85 -29.72 7.07
C ALA A 621 2.42 -30.44 5.82
N ALA A 622 2.33 -29.82 4.63
CA ALA A 622 2.93 -30.36 3.41
C ALA A 622 4.46 -30.22 3.44
N GLU A 623 4.99 -29.09 3.90
CA GLU A 623 6.43 -28.82 4.04
C GLU A 623 7.07 -29.68 5.13
N ASN A 624 6.52 -29.64 6.34
CA ASN A 624 6.94 -30.44 7.48
C ASN A 624 5.73 -31.13 8.13
N PRO A 625 5.45 -32.39 7.76
CA PRO A 625 4.34 -33.15 8.32
C PRO A 625 4.43 -33.42 9.82
N LEU A 626 5.60 -33.22 10.43
CA LEU A 626 5.81 -33.43 11.87
C LEU A 626 5.32 -32.25 12.72
N ASP A 627 4.81 -31.18 12.11
CA ASP A 627 4.09 -30.12 12.82
C ASP A 627 2.68 -30.59 13.20
N ASP A 628 2.55 -31.16 14.40
CA ASP A 628 1.30 -31.67 14.95
C ASP A 628 0.19 -30.61 14.96
N VAL A 629 0.49 -29.33 15.22
CA VAL A 629 -0.52 -28.26 15.29
C VAL A 629 -1.10 -28.01 13.91
N SER A 630 -0.25 -27.80 12.92
CA SER A 630 -0.67 -27.59 11.54
C SER A 630 -1.45 -28.79 11.00
N LEU A 631 -0.99 -30.02 11.31
CA LEU A 631 -1.67 -31.23 10.86
C LEU A 631 -3.06 -31.39 11.50
N VAL A 632 -3.22 -31.14 12.81
CA VAL A 632 -4.53 -31.14 13.47
C VAL A 632 -5.45 -30.07 12.89
N SER A 633 -4.95 -28.85 12.66
CA SER A 633 -5.71 -27.77 12.03
C SER A 633 -6.24 -28.19 10.65
N VAL A 634 -5.43 -28.88 9.85
CA VAL A 634 -5.86 -29.40 8.55
C VAL A 634 -6.89 -30.51 8.70
N MET A 635 -6.69 -31.46 9.63
CA MET A 635 -7.64 -32.55 9.87
C MET A 635 -9.02 -32.01 10.27
N LEU A 636 -9.08 -31.03 11.19
CA LEU A 636 -10.33 -30.42 11.66
C LEU A 636 -10.95 -29.43 10.66
N SER A 637 -10.19 -29.00 9.65
CA SER A 637 -10.71 -28.10 8.60
C SER A 637 -11.63 -28.85 7.62
N PRO A 638 -12.43 -28.13 6.81
CA PRO A 638 -13.22 -28.70 5.72
C PRO A 638 -12.40 -29.49 4.70
N ILE A 639 -11.09 -29.26 4.60
CA ILE A 639 -10.19 -30.01 3.72
C ILE A 639 -9.97 -31.43 4.25
N GLY A 640 -9.78 -31.58 5.56
CA GLY A 640 -9.59 -32.87 6.23
C GLY A 640 -10.90 -33.55 6.57
N GLY A 641 -11.89 -32.79 7.05
CA GLY A 641 -13.25 -33.27 7.36
C GLY A 641 -13.32 -34.21 8.56
N PHE A 642 -12.39 -34.12 9.50
CA PHE A 642 -12.40 -34.90 10.74
C PHE A 642 -13.09 -34.12 11.85
N ASP A 643 -13.85 -34.82 12.69
CA ASP A 643 -14.28 -34.29 13.99
C ASP A 643 -13.20 -34.57 15.08
N ALA A 644 -13.39 -33.97 16.26
CA ALA A 644 -12.43 -34.09 17.35
C ALA A 644 -12.25 -35.55 17.83
N ASP A 645 -13.32 -36.35 17.80
CA ASP A 645 -13.28 -37.75 18.22
C ASP A 645 -12.49 -38.61 17.20
N GLN A 646 -12.65 -38.34 15.90
CA GLN A 646 -11.91 -39.00 14.84
C GLN A 646 -10.42 -38.66 14.86
N VAL A 647 -10.05 -37.40 15.10
CA VAL A 647 -8.64 -37.00 15.31
C VAL A 647 -8.07 -37.72 16.53
N THR A 648 -8.83 -37.79 17.62
CA THR A 648 -8.44 -38.53 18.84
C THR A 648 -8.23 -40.01 18.55
N ALA A 649 -9.13 -40.65 17.78
CA ALA A 649 -9.01 -42.05 17.39
C ALA A 649 -7.72 -42.32 16.61
N VAL A 650 -7.35 -41.44 15.67
CA VAL A 650 -6.06 -41.52 14.96
C VAL A 650 -4.90 -41.41 15.96
N ARG A 651 -4.93 -40.43 16.87
CA ARG A 651 -3.87 -40.24 17.88
C ARG A 651 -3.71 -41.44 18.82
N LEU A 652 -4.78 -42.18 19.12
CA LEU A 652 -4.72 -43.37 19.98
C LEU A 652 -3.86 -44.50 19.40
N LEU A 653 -3.67 -44.57 18.09
CA LEU A 653 -2.83 -45.60 17.44
C LEU A 653 -1.36 -45.46 17.83
N ARG A 654 -0.86 -44.23 17.99
CA ARG A 654 0.52 -43.92 18.39
C ARG A 654 0.54 -42.66 19.27
N LYS A 655 0.43 -42.83 20.59
CA LYS A 655 0.30 -41.71 21.54
C LYS A 655 1.58 -40.91 21.76
N ASP A 656 2.71 -41.60 21.78
CA ASP A 656 4.03 -41.07 22.15
C ASP A 656 4.89 -40.67 20.93
N ALA A 657 4.29 -40.64 19.74
CA ALA A 657 4.95 -40.27 18.49
C ALA A 657 4.24 -39.06 17.84
N PRO A 658 4.90 -38.35 16.90
CA PRO A 658 4.25 -37.27 16.14
C PRO A 658 2.97 -37.74 15.47
N LEU A 659 1.95 -36.89 15.40
CA LEU A 659 0.62 -37.23 14.88
C LEU A 659 0.70 -37.78 13.46
N TYR A 660 1.63 -37.30 12.63
CA TYR A 660 1.86 -37.83 11.29
C TYR A 660 2.10 -39.34 11.26
N THR A 661 2.84 -39.87 12.24
CA THR A 661 3.08 -41.32 12.32
C THR A 661 1.82 -42.10 12.67
N ALA A 662 0.96 -41.51 13.50
CA ALA A 662 -0.35 -42.07 13.84
C ALA A 662 -1.31 -42.00 12.64
N LEU A 663 -1.26 -40.90 11.87
CA LEU A 663 -2.02 -40.72 10.62
C LEU A 663 -1.57 -41.72 9.55
N PHE A 664 -0.26 -41.94 9.41
CA PHE A 664 0.31 -42.95 8.52
C PHE A 664 -0.13 -44.34 8.93
N ALA A 665 -0.02 -44.70 10.22
CA ALA A 665 -0.51 -45.97 10.74
C ALA A 665 -2.02 -46.14 10.48
N ALA A 666 -2.83 -45.09 10.68
CA ALA A 666 -4.26 -45.13 10.35
C ALA A 666 -4.51 -45.39 8.86
N ALA A 667 -3.69 -44.82 7.97
CA ALA A 667 -3.84 -45.00 6.53
C ALA A 667 -3.37 -46.37 6.03
N THR A 668 -2.31 -46.94 6.62
CA THR A 668 -1.68 -48.18 6.14
C THR A 668 -2.06 -49.42 6.93
N GLU A 669 -2.21 -49.33 8.26
CA GLU A 669 -2.52 -50.46 9.15
C GLU A 669 -4.04 -50.63 9.32
N GLU A 670 -4.77 -49.52 9.47
CA GLU A 670 -6.23 -49.51 9.65
C GLU A 670 -7.00 -49.22 8.34
N GLU A 671 -6.29 -49.07 7.21
CA GLU A 671 -6.84 -48.76 5.88
C GLU A 671 -7.83 -47.59 5.85
N ASN A 672 -7.64 -46.59 6.72
CA ASN A 672 -8.54 -45.44 6.79
C ASN A 672 -8.42 -44.57 5.53
N VAL A 673 -9.46 -44.61 4.70
CA VAL A 673 -9.53 -43.91 3.41
C VAL A 673 -9.33 -42.40 3.54
N ARG A 674 -9.88 -41.76 4.59
CA ARG A 674 -9.71 -40.31 4.80
C ARG A 674 -8.27 -39.96 5.13
N CYS A 675 -7.63 -40.73 6.02
CA CYS A 675 -6.21 -40.55 6.35
C CYS A 675 -5.33 -40.75 5.12
N LYS A 676 -5.59 -41.79 4.32
CA LYS A 676 -4.88 -42.05 3.07
C LYS A 676 -5.03 -40.90 2.07
N THR A 677 -6.25 -40.43 1.86
CA THR A 677 -6.55 -39.30 0.95
C THR A 677 -5.83 -38.02 1.40
N LEU A 678 -5.79 -37.75 2.71
CA LEU A 678 -5.08 -36.60 3.25
C LEU A 678 -3.57 -36.68 3.00
N LEU A 679 -2.95 -37.86 3.22
CA LEU A 679 -1.54 -38.09 2.95
C LEU A 679 -1.20 -37.90 1.47
N GLU A 680 -2.01 -38.48 0.56
CA GLU A 680 -1.84 -38.31 -0.89
C GLU A 680 -1.93 -36.85 -1.32
N ARG A 681 -2.83 -36.07 -0.72
CA ARG A 681 -2.93 -34.63 -0.98
C ARG A 681 -1.70 -33.87 -0.47
N LEU A 682 -1.23 -34.14 0.76
CA LEU A 682 -0.02 -33.51 1.30
C LEU A 682 1.19 -33.79 0.42
N ASP A 683 1.36 -35.04 -0.01
CA ASP A 683 2.46 -35.45 -0.89
C ASP A 683 2.38 -34.81 -2.28
N LEU A 684 1.18 -34.72 -2.86
CA LEU A 684 0.98 -34.04 -4.15
C LEU A 684 1.41 -32.58 -4.09
N ILE A 685 0.96 -31.84 -3.07
CA ILE A 685 1.31 -30.42 -2.91
C ILE A 685 2.81 -30.26 -2.66
N ARG A 686 3.44 -31.17 -1.91
CA ARG A 686 4.90 -31.19 -1.74
C ARG A 686 5.63 -31.43 -3.07
N GLN A 687 5.17 -32.34 -3.91
CA GLN A 687 5.78 -32.59 -5.22
C GLN A 687 5.61 -31.40 -6.16
N LYS A 688 4.44 -30.76 -6.14
CA LYS A 688 4.15 -29.57 -6.93
C LYS A 688 5.01 -28.38 -6.53
N SER A 689 5.21 -28.16 -5.23
CA SER A 689 6.06 -27.05 -4.78
C SER A 689 7.53 -27.22 -5.18
N LEU A 690 8.00 -28.46 -5.35
CA LEU A 690 9.36 -28.77 -5.82
C LEU A 690 9.55 -28.65 -7.33
N SER A 691 8.49 -28.88 -8.12
CA SER A 691 8.57 -28.94 -9.59
C SER A 691 8.10 -27.67 -10.28
N ASP A 692 6.95 -27.14 -9.86
CA ASP A 692 6.25 -26.05 -10.56
C ASP A 692 6.34 -24.71 -9.81
N GLY A 693 6.61 -24.74 -8.50
CA GLY A 693 6.66 -23.57 -7.63
C GLY A 693 5.53 -23.53 -6.59
N VAL A 694 5.62 -22.58 -5.67
CA VAL A 694 4.65 -22.31 -4.59
C VAL A 694 3.30 -21.84 -5.16
N HIS A 695 3.28 -20.94 -6.14
CA HIS A 695 2.04 -20.45 -6.74
C HIS A 695 1.24 -21.61 -7.36
N ALA A 696 1.91 -22.47 -8.12
CA ALA A 696 1.32 -23.67 -8.70
C ALA A 696 0.85 -24.67 -7.62
N ALA A 697 1.62 -24.84 -6.54
CA ALA A 697 1.23 -25.70 -5.42
C ALA A 697 -0.04 -25.19 -4.70
N VAL A 698 -0.17 -23.88 -4.48
CA VAL A 698 -1.38 -23.27 -3.90
C VAL A 698 -2.57 -23.41 -4.84
N LEU A 699 -2.36 -23.19 -6.14
CA LEU A 699 -3.42 -23.37 -7.14
C LEU A 699 -3.90 -24.83 -7.18
N GLU A 700 -2.97 -25.79 -7.18
CA GLU A 700 -3.31 -27.22 -7.14
C GLU A 700 -4.08 -27.57 -5.85
N LEU A 701 -3.70 -27.00 -4.70
CA LEU A 701 -4.43 -27.15 -3.45
C LEU A 701 -5.88 -26.67 -3.60
N TYR A 702 -6.11 -25.50 -4.19
CA TYR A 702 -7.45 -24.96 -4.40
C TYR A 702 -8.29 -25.83 -5.34
N LEU A 703 -7.69 -26.33 -6.42
CA LEU A 703 -8.36 -27.19 -7.40
C LEU A 703 -8.75 -28.55 -6.80
N ARG A 704 -7.87 -29.17 -6.00
CA ARG A 704 -8.11 -30.51 -5.42
C ARG A 704 -9.05 -30.52 -4.22
N THR A 705 -9.13 -29.40 -3.51
CA THR A 705 -9.98 -29.27 -2.32
C THR A 705 -11.29 -28.52 -2.59
N GLU A 706 -11.37 -27.83 -3.73
CA GLU A 706 -12.45 -26.89 -4.07
C GLU A 706 -12.68 -25.83 -2.98
N LEU A 707 -11.64 -25.49 -2.21
CA LEU A 707 -11.73 -24.56 -1.09
C LEU A 707 -12.40 -23.22 -1.43
N PRO A 708 -12.10 -22.57 -2.58
CA PRO A 708 -12.78 -21.32 -2.97
C PRO A 708 -14.31 -21.45 -3.11
N LYS A 709 -14.83 -22.65 -3.38
CA LYS A 709 -16.28 -22.89 -3.40
C LYS A 709 -16.81 -23.24 -2.01
N LEU A 710 -16.06 -24.02 -1.23
CA LEU A 710 -16.44 -24.43 0.13
C LEU A 710 -16.66 -23.24 1.06
N VAL A 711 -15.90 -22.15 0.91
CA VAL A 711 -16.01 -20.97 1.78
C VAL A 711 -17.39 -20.29 1.75
N TYR A 712 -18.16 -20.44 0.66
CA TYR A 712 -19.52 -19.91 0.55
C TYR A 712 -20.52 -20.58 1.51
N ALA A 713 -20.24 -21.80 1.96
CA ALA A 713 -21.08 -22.48 2.94
C ALA A 713 -20.96 -21.89 4.36
N PHE A 714 -19.92 -21.09 4.64
CA PHE A 714 -19.62 -20.53 5.96
C PHE A 714 -20.06 -19.06 6.13
N GLY A 715 -20.87 -18.53 5.21
CA GLY A 715 -21.20 -17.10 5.14
C GLY A 715 -20.03 -16.22 4.65
N ASP A 716 -20.33 -15.02 4.15
CA ASP A 716 -19.35 -14.07 3.58
C ASP A 716 -18.43 -14.67 2.48
N GLY A 717 -18.96 -15.58 1.66
CA GLY A 717 -18.18 -16.35 0.68
C GLY A 717 -17.34 -15.49 -0.26
N GLU A 718 -17.87 -14.35 -0.74
CA GLU A 718 -17.16 -13.42 -1.62
C GLU A 718 -15.89 -12.85 -0.96
N LYS A 719 -15.98 -12.41 0.31
CA LYS A 719 -14.82 -11.89 1.08
C LYS A 719 -13.74 -12.96 1.25
N LYS A 720 -14.17 -14.19 1.57
CA LYS A 720 -13.26 -15.31 1.80
C LYS A 720 -12.59 -15.77 0.50
N GLU A 721 -13.32 -15.80 -0.60
CA GLU A 721 -12.77 -16.09 -1.93
C GLU A 721 -11.72 -15.04 -2.33
N GLU A 722 -11.97 -13.76 -2.04
CA GLU A 722 -11.01 -12.69 -2.31
C GLU A 722 -9.73 -12.84 -1.49
N ASN A 723 -9.84 -13.21 -0.21
CA ASN A 723 -8.67 -13.53 0.62
C ASN A 723 -7.84 -14.69 0.02
N LEU A 724 -8.48 -15.73 -0.51
CA LEU A 724 -7.79 -16.84 -1.18
C LEU A 724 -7.12 -16.40 -2.49
N LYS A 725 -7.77 -15.55 -3.31
CA LYS A 725 -7.16 -14.96 -4.51
C LYS A 725 -5.95 -14.12 -4.15
N GLN A 726 -6.04 -13.32 -3.09
CA GLN A 726 -4.93 -12.54 -2.58
C GLN A 726 -3.77 -13.42 -2.12
N PHE A 727 -4.03 -14.51 -1.38
CA PHE A 727 -3.00 -15.48 -0.98
C PHE A 727 -2.24 -16.05 -2.18
N LEU A 728 -2.98 -16.40 -3.25
CA LEU A 728 -2.39 -16.89 -4.49
C LEU A 728 -1.53 -15.83 -5.22
N GLN A 729 -1.94 -14.56 -5.16
CA GLN A 729 -1.15 -13.44 -5.68
C GLN A 729 0.14 -13.21 -4.87
N ILE A 730 0.08 -13.31 -3.54
CA ILE A 730 1.26 -13.20 -2.65
C ILE A 730 2.25 -14.32 -2.97
N ALA A 731 1.78 -15.55 -3.19
CA ALA A 731 2.63 -16.67 -3.62
C ALA A 731 3.34 -16.40 -4.96
N LYS A 732 2.62 -15.83 -5.94
CA LYS A 732 3.20 -15.44 -7.22
C LYS A 732 4.26 -14.35 -7.08
N GLN A 733 3.95 -13.30 -6.30
CA GLN A 733 4.87 -12.20 -6.07
C GLN A 733 6.16 -12.71 -5.41
N PHE A 734 6.05 -13.60 -4.42
CA PHE A 734 7.22 -14.20 -3.77
C PHE A 734 8.18 -14.88 -4.75
N GLU A 735 7.66 -15.62 -5.74
CA GLU A 735 8.48 -16.27 -6.76
C GLU A 735 9.19 -15.29 -7.70
N GLU A 736 8.63 -14.10 -7.91
CA GLU A 736 9.27 -13.06 -8.73
C GLU A 736 10.52 -12.48 -8.06
N PHE A 737 10.66 -12.61 -6.73
CA PHE A 737 11.80 -12.03 -6.00
C PHE A 737 12.63 -13.01 -5.18
N SER A 738 12.17 -14.24 -4.96
CA SER A 738 12.85 -15.23 -4.13
C SER A 738 12.84 -16.60 -4.79
N SER A 739 13.98 -17.28 -4.75
CA SER A 739 14.12 -18.69 -5.14
C SER A 739 13.94 -19.65 -3.96
N GLY A 740 13.37 -19.19 -2.84
CA GLY A 740 13.32 -19.92 -1.57
C GLY A 740 12.34 -21.10 -1.50
N GLY A 741 11.56 -21.37 -2.55
CA GLY A 741 10.56 -22.45 -2.59
C GLY A 741 9.51 -22.33 -1.46
N LEU A 742 8.89 -23.46 -1.09
CA LEU A 742 7.82 -23.47 -0.08
C LEU A 742 8.30 -23.05 1.31
N THR A 743 9.46 -23.53 1.75
CA THR A 743 10.03 -23.17 3.06
C THR A 743 10.31 -21.66 3.14
N GLY A 744 10.96 -21.10 2.11
CA GLY A 744 11.20 -19.67 2.04
C GLY A 744 9.92 -18.84 2.02
N PHE A 745 8.86 -19.33 1.36
CA PHE A 745 7.57 -18.67 1.34
C PHE A 745 6.90 -18.67 2.72
N LEU A 746 6.93 -19.78 3.44
CA LEU A 746 6.39 -19.86 4.80
C LEU A 746 7.14 -18.93 5.77
N HIS A 747 8.48 -18.90 5.70
CA HIS A 747 9.28 -17.94 6.49
C HIS A 747 8.98 -16.49 6.12
N TYR A 748 8.76 -16.20 4.84
CA TYR A 748 8.33 -14.88 4.40
C TYR A 748 6.98 -14.49 5.00
N LEU A 749 5.99 -15.40 4.97
CA LEU A 749 4.68 -15.17 5.60
C LEU A 749 4.81 -14.96 7.12
N ASP A 750 5.63 -15.76 7.80
CA ASP A 750 5.82 -15.65 9.24
C ASP A 750 6.49 -14.33 9.62
N ARG A 751 7.56 -13.95 8.93
CA ARG A 751 8.22 -12.67 9.14
C ARG A 751 7.31 -11.50 8.81
N ALA A 752 6.44 -11.62 7.80
CA ALA A 752 5.44 -10.61 7.49
C ALA A 752 4.41 -10.48 8.62
N GLU A 753 3.90 -11.59 9.16
CA GLU A 753 2.96 -11.60 10.29
C GLU A 753 3.59 -11.02 11.57
N GLU A 754 4.81 -11.47 11.94
CA GLU A 754 5.57 -10.96 13.10
C GLU A 754 5.90 -9.47 12.97
N SER A 755 6.14 -9.02 11.75
CA SER A 755 6.41 -7.61 11.46
C SER A 755 5.13 -6.75 11.39
N GLY A 756 3.95 -7.36 11.52
CA GLY A 756 2.67 -6.68 11.38
C GLY A 756 2.44 -6.12 9.97
N VAL A 757 3.12 -6.69 8.95
CA VAL A 757 2.95 -6.32 7.55
C VAL A 757 1.56 -6.73 7.10
N THR A 758 0.82 -5.75 6.60
CA THR A 758 -0.46 -5.96 5.95
C THR A 758 -0.26 -6.20 4.46
N PHE A 759 -0.65 -7.37 3.96
CA PHE A 759 -0.77 -7.54 2.53
C PHE A 759 -1.95 -6.72 2.05
N ASP A 760 -1.68 -5.67 1.27
CA ASP A 760 -2.73 -4.88 0.65
C ASP A 760 -3.36 -5.72 -0.46
N GLY A 761 -4.58 -6.19 -0.21
CA GLY A 761 -5.43 -6.67 -1.28
C GLY A 761 -5.75 -5.45 -2.13
N ASN A 762 -5.64 -5.57 -3.45
CA ASN A 762 -6.17 -4.58 -4.39
C ASN A 762 -7.70 -4.50 -4.22
N LYS A 763 -8.15 -3.87 -3.14
CA LYS A 763 -9.53 -3.42 -2.99
C LYS A 763 -9.66 -2.14 -3.79
N THR A 764 -9.61 -2.27 -5.12
CA THR A 764 -10.52 -1.45 -5.93
C THR A 764 -11.90 -1.84 -5.47
N LEU A 765 -12.41 -1.14 -4.44
CA LEU A 765 -13.83 -1.12 -4.12
C LEU A 765 -14.51 -0.71 -5.42
N ASP A 766 -15.04 -1.69 -6.13
CA ASP A 766 -15.60 -1.45 -7.44
C ASP A 766 -16.69 -0.40 -7.25
N ALA A 767 -16.48 0.78 -7.85
CA ALA A 767 -17.29 1.96 -7.53
C ALA A 767 -18.77 1.76 -7.88
N HIS A 768 -19.06 0.68 -8.63
CA HIS A 768 -20.35 0.27 -9.13
C HIS A 768 -21.19 -0.56 -8.14
N ILE A 769 -20.65 -1.03 -7.01
CA ILE A 769 -21.42 -1.81 -6.02
C ILE A 769 -22.25 -0.87 -5.14
N ASP A 770 -23.58 -1.05 -5.15
CA ASP A 770 -24.53 -0.28 -4.34
C ASP A 770 -24.50 -0.71 -2.86
N SER A 771 -23.55 -0.17 -2.10
CA SER A 771 -23.31 -0.53 -0.71
C SER A 771 -22.77 0.65 0.11
N VAL A 772 -23.11 0.68 1.40
CA VAL A 772 -22.59 1.67 2.35
C VAL A 772 -21.08 1.47 2.50
N ARG A 773 -20.30 2.55 2.38
CA ARG A 773 -18.84 2.46 2.47
C ARG A 773 -18.35 2.84 3.86
N ILE A 774 -17.72 1.91 4.57
CA ILE A 774 -17.04 2.17 5.84
C ILE A 774 -15.57 2.45 5.55
N LEU A 775 -15.16 3.70 5.69
CA LEU A 775 -13.84 4.20 5.29
C LEU A 775 -13.12 4.87 6.46
N SER A 776 -11.78 4.85 6.42
CA SER A 776 -11.03 5.80 7.23
C SER A 776 -11.20 7.22 6.67
N ILE A 777 -11.12 8.25 7.52
CA ILE A 777 -11.13 9.64 7.08
C ILE A 777 -10.02 9.89 6.03
N HIS A 778 -8.84 9.30 6.21
CA HIS A 778 -7.73 9.37 5.25
C HIS A 778 -8.11 8.79 3.88
N ALA A 779 -8.74 7.61 3.85
CA ALA A 779 -9.16 6.95 2.61
C ALA A 779 -10.30 7.70 1.90
N SER A 780 -11.02 8.59 2.60
CA SER A 780 -12.07 9.43 2.01
C SER A 780 -11.53 10.66 1.27
N LYS A 781 -10.25 11.03 1.45
CA LYS A 781 -9.66 12.20 0.81
C LYS A 781 -9.73 12.07 -0.71
N GLY A 782 -10.15 13.13 -1.39
CA GLY A 782 -10.41 13.13 -2.83
C GLY A 782 -11.77 12.56 -3.25
N LEU A 783 -12.45 11.79 -2.39
CA LEU A 783 -13.81 11.31 -2.63
C LEU A 783 -14.86 12.32 -2.14
N GLU A 784 -16.10 12.08 -2.53
CA GLU A 784 -17.27 12.88 -2.15
C GLU A 784 -18.53 12.01 -2.16
N PHE A 785 -19.40 12.20 -1.17
CA PHE A 785 -20.61 11.38 -0.98
C PHE A 785 -21.83 12.26 -0.72
N PRO A 786 -23.03 11.93 -1.24
CA PRO A 786 -24.27 12.61 -0.87
C PRO A 786 -24.46 12.73 0.64
N ILE A 787 -24.24 11.62 1.37
CA ILE A 787 -24.40 11.58 2.83
C ILE A 787 -23.11 11.06 3.47
N CYS A 788 -22.60 11.79 4.46
CA CYS A 788 -21.48 11.32 5.30
C CYS A 788 -21.91 11.24 6.77
N ILE A 789 -21.53 10.12 7.40
CA ILE A 789 -21.68 9.88 8.83
C ILE A 789 -20.28 9.84 9.45
N VAL A 790 -19.93 10.81 10.30
CA VAL A 790 -18.67 10.82 11.04
C VAL A 790 -18.88 10.08 12.35
N ALA A 791 -18.40 8.83 12.39
CA ALA A 791 -18.67 7.90 13.48
C ALA A 791 -17.58 7.93 14.57
N SER A 792 -17.98 7.49 15.77
CA SER A 792 -17.15 7.41 16.97
C SER A 792 -16.50 8.74 17.36
N CYS A 793 -17.27 9.83 17.31
CA CYS A 793 -16.76 11.17 17.66
C CYS A 793 -16.32 11.27 19.13
N ALA A 794 -16.80 10.39 20.03
CA ALA A 794 -16.35 10.32 21.43
C ALA A 794 -15.03 9.55 21.63
N LYS A 795 -14.51 8.88 20.59
CA LYS A 795 -13.24 8.15 20.67
C LYS A 795 -12.09 9.13 20.92
N ARG A 796 -11.20 8.77 21.84
CA ARG A 796 -10.03 9.57 22.17
C ARG A 796 -9.01 9.59 21.03
N PHE A 797 -8.38 10.75 20.81
CA PHE A 797 -7.18 10.88 19.99
C PHE A 797 -6.07 9.98 20.52
N SER A 798 -5.29 9.38 19.62
CA SER A 798 -4.19 8.50 19.99
C SER A 798 -3.01 9.35 20.49
N ASP A 799 -2.58 9.14 21.73
CA ASP A 799 -1.43 9.79 22.34
C ASP A 799 -0.26 8.81 22.57
N GLN A 800 -0.27 7.65 21.91
CA GLN A 800 0.74 6.59 22.10
C GLN A 800 2.15 7.06 21.76
N ASP A 801 2.32 7.82 20.68
CA ASP A 801 3.63 8.32 20.26
C ASP A 801 4.20 9.34 21.26
N LEU A 802 3.35 10.15 21.90
CA LEU A 802 3.77 11.11 22.93
C LEU A 802 4.25 10.44 24.22
N LYS A 803 3.90 9.16 24.45
CA LYS A 803 4.26 8.41 25.67
C LYS A 803 5.61 7.70 25.57
N ARG A 804 6.19 7.60 24.38
CA ARG A 804 7.49 6.95 24.14
C ARG A 804 8.62 7.61 24.93
N ASP A 805 9.68 6.85 25.20
CA ASP A 805 10.86 7.32 25.95
C ASP A 805 11.78 8.24 25.14
N TYR A 806 11.46 8.47 23.86
CA TYR A 806 12.06 9.45 22.97
C TYR A 806 10.99 10.23 22.20
N GLN A 807 11.40 11.34 21.60
CA GLN A 807 10.60 12.14 20.66
C GLN A 807 11.48 12.71 19.55
N MET A 808 10.86 12.96 18.40
CA MET A 808 11.44 13.63 17.24
C MET A 808 10.51 14.75 16.81
N ASN A 809 11.06 15.89 16.40
CA ASN A 809 10.32 16.99 15.78
C ASN A 809 11.20 17.68 14.74
N ALA A 810 10.60 18.17 13.66
CA ALA A 810 11.35 18.70 12.52
C ALA A 810 12.20 19.92 12.90
N SER A 811 11.69 20.73 13.83
CA SER A 811 12.30 21.99 14.27
C SER A 811 12.96 21.94 15.65
N LEU A 812 12.51 21.04 16.53
CA LEU A 812 13.05 20.89 17.89
C LEU A 812 14.01 19.71 18.05
N GLY A 813 14.34 19.02 16.95
CA GLY A 813 15.33 17.95 16.91
C GLY A 813 14.87 16.65 17.57
N PHE A 814 15.83 15.93 18.15
CA PHE A 814 15.62 14.66 18.85
C PHE A 814 15.73 14.86 20.36
N SER A 815 14.96 14.13 21.15
CA SER A 815 15.13 14.07 22.61
C SER A 815 14.75 12.71 23.17
N MET A 816 15.28 12.37 24.34
CA MET A 816 14.89 11.19 25.12
C MET A 816 14.82 11.48 26.62
N LYS A 817 14.18 10.58 27.36
CA LYS A 817 14.09 10.66 28.82
C LYS A 817 15.49 10.65 29.45
N THR A 818 15.61 11.37 30.55
CA THR A 818 16.81 11.30 31.39
C THR A 818 16.62 10.21 32.45
N TYR A 819 17.67 9.43 32.67
CA TYR A 819 17.73 8.42 33.74
C TYR A 819 18.86 8.75 34.72
N VAL A 820 18.52 8.81 36.01
CA VAL A 820 19.49 8.93 37.09
C VAL A 820 19.68 7.57 37.73
N ARG A 821 20.81 6.93 37.40
CA ARG A 821 21.12 5.55 37.79
C ARG A 821 21.20 5.34 39.30
N SER A 822 21.75 6.31 40.04
CA SER A 822 21.82 6.23 41.52
C SER A 822 20.45 6.17 42.19
N GLU A 823 19.40 6.60 41.50
CA GLU A 823 18.02 6.67 42.01
C GLU A 823 17.08 5.68 41.32
N LEU A 824 17.56 4.94 40.31
CA LEU A 824 16.74 4.07 39.44
C LEU A 824 15.48 4.79 38.92
N ARG A 825 15.62 6.08 38.59
CA ARG A 825 14.50 6.96 38.25
C ARG A 825 14.70 7.58 36.87
N GLY A 826 13.75 7.30 35.97
CA GLY A 826 13.60 8.00 34.70
C GLY A 826 12.62 9.16 34.80
N TYR A 827 12.94 10.30 34.18
CA TYR A 827 12.05 11.47 34.12
C TYR A 827 12.21 12.24 32.80
N VAL A 828 11.32 13.20 32.59
CA VAL A 828 11.26 14.02 31.38
C VAL A 828 12.26 15.16 31.52
N SER A 829 13.22 15.24 30.60
CA SER A 829 14.17 16.35 30.51
C SER A 829 13.53 17.59 29.89
N LEU A 830 14.15 18.76 30.04
CA LEU A 830 13.70 20.01 29.42
C LEU A 830 13.52 19.89 27.89
N PRO A 831 14.50 19.36 27.11
CA PRO A 831 14.30 19.13 25.68
C PRO A 831 13.10 18.22 25.39
N MET A 832 12.95 17.14 26.15
CA MET A 832 11.86 16.18 25.95
C MET A 832 10.49 16.79 26.26
N ALA A 833 10.38 17.62 27.31
CA ALA A 833 9.16 18.32 27.64
C ALA A 833 8.74 19.27 26.51
N ALA A 834 9.68 20.03 25.96
CA ALA A 834 9.45 20.96 24.85
C ALA A 834 9.01 20.22 23.57
N VAL A 835 9.75 19.18 23.17
CA VAL A 835 9.41 18.39 21.98
C VAL A 835 8.04 17.71 22.13
N ARG A 836 7.72 17.15 23.31
CA ARG A 836 6.39 16.57 23.59
C ARG A 836 5.28 17.61 23.54
N SER A 837 5.52 18.82 24.07
CA SER A 837 4.55 19.92 24.03
C SER A 837 4.22 20.29 22.59
N LYS A 838 5.25 20.50 21.77
CA LYS A 838 5.09 20.84 20.35
C LYS A 838 4.40 19.72 19.57
N ASN A 839 4.87 18.48 19.70
CA ASN A 839 4.27 17.32 19.03
C ASN A 839 2.80 17.13 19.41
N ARG A 840 2.41 17.45 20.66
CA ARG A 840 1.01 17.41 21.08
C ARG A 840 0.17 18.46 20.36
N ARG A 841 0.67 19.69 20.20
CA ARG A 841 -0.03 20.76 19.47
C ARG A 841 -0.19 20.39 18.00
N GLU A 842 0.88 19.91 17.37
CA GLU A 842 0.88 19.45 15.97
C GLU A 842 -0.10 18.27 15.76
N LEU A 843 -0.17 17.32 16.70
CA LEU A 843 -1.14 16.22 16.69
C LEU A 843 -2.58 16.73 16.75
N VAL A 844 -2.88 17.68 17.65
CA VAL A 844 -4.22 18.27 17.76
C VAL A 844 -4.59 19.03 16.47
N ALA A 845 -3.64 19.79 15.91
CA ALA A 845 -3.82 20.50 14.65
C ALA A 845 -4.11 19.55 13.49
N GLU A 846 -3.39 18.42 13.39
CA GLU A 846 -3.66 17.36 12.41
C GLU A 846 -5.02 16.69 12.62
N GLU A 847 -5.41 16.37 13.86
CA GLU A 847 -6.74 15.83 14.15
C GLU A 847 -7.86 16.80 13.78
N MET A 848 -7.63 18.12 13.91
CA MET A 848 -8.58 19.13 13.49
C MET A 848 -8.71 19.23 11.97
N ARG A 849 -7.60 19.12 11.23
CA ARG A 849 -7.60 19.01 9.76
C ARG A 849 -8.27 17.73 9.28
N LEU A 850 -8.07 16.61 9.98
CA LEU A 850 -8.79 15.37 9.72
C LEU A 850 -10.29 15.55 9.89
N PHE A 851 -10.72 16.21 10.97
CA PHE A 851 -12.12 16.54 11.15
C PHE A 851 -12.64 17.41 10.00
N TYR A 852 -11.89 18.44 9.58
CA TYR A 852 -12.25 19.28 8.42
C TYR A 852 -12.41 18.47 7.12
N VAL A 853 -11.49 17.54 6.86
CA VAL A 853 -11.58 16.64 5.70
C VAL A 853 -12.87 15.81 5.78
N ALA A 854 -13.20 15.24 6.94
CA ALA A 854 -14.40 14.42 7.13
C ALA A 854 -15.69 15.20 6.83
N LEU A 855 -15.82 16.43 7.35
CA LEU A 855 -16.97 17.29 7.10
C LEU A 855 -17.12 17.67 5.63
N THR A 856 -16.00 17.96 4.96
CA THR A 856 -15.98 18.42 3.56
C THR A 856 -16.12 17.31 2.51
N ARG A 857 -16.30 16.05 2.94
CA ARG A 857 -16.66 14.94 2.04
C ARG A 857 -18.15 14.92 1.73
N ALA A 858 -18.99 15.48 2.60
CA ALA A 858 -20.43 15.51 2.43
C ALA A 858 -20.85 16.49 1.33
N LYS A 859 -21.73 16.05 0.44
CA LYS A 859 -22.40 16.92 -0.54
C LYS A 859 -23.68 17.51 0.01
N GLU A 860 -24.55 16.70 0.60
CA GLU A 860 -25.90 17.14 0.98
C GLU A 860 -26.18 17.06 2.47
N LYS A 861 -25.80 15.96 3.12
CA LYS A 861 -26.13 15.71 4.52
C LYS A 861 -24.93 15.20 5.31
N LEU A 862 -24.79 15.75 6.51
CA LEU A 862 -23.72 15.44 7.44
C LEU A 862 -24.32 14.99 8.78
N ILE A 863 -23.86 13.85 9.28
CA ILE A 863 -24.32 13.26 10.54
C ILE A 863 -23.10 12.97 11.41
N PHE A 864 -23.14 13.36 12.69
CA PHE A 864 -22.17 12.96 13.70
C PHE A 864 -22.78 11.89 14.58
N SER A 865 -22.03 10.84 14.91
CA SER A 865 -22.45 9.89 15.95
C SER A 865 -21.41 9.78 17.06
N MET A 866 -21.91 9.60 18.27
CA MET A 866 -21.09 9.38 19.46
C MET A 866 -21.85 8.58 20.51
N CYS A 867 -21.11 7.75 21.24
CA CYS A 867 -21.59 7.11 22.47
C CYS A 867 -20.81 7.67 23.67
N GLU A 868 -21.52 8.28 24.62
CA GLU A 868 -20.94 8.82 25.84
C GLU A 868 -21.39 8.00 27.05
N LYS A 869 -20.49 7.80 28.02
CA LYS A 869 -20.85 7.08 29.26
C LYS A 869 -21.88 7.84 30.11
N ASN A 870 -21.75 9.17 30.12
CA ASN A 870 -22.65 10.09 30.80
C ASN A 870 -22.59 11.44 30.07
N ALA A 871 -23.50 11.64 29.13
CA ALA A 871 -23.55 12.85 28.31
C ALA A 871 -23.84 14.09 29.17
N ALA A 872 -24.77 13.99 30.13
CA ALA A 872 -25.17 15.10 31.01
C ALA A 872 -24.00 15.68 31.81
N SER A 873 -23.20 14.82 32.44
CA SER A 873 -22.03 15.22 33.24
C SER A 873 -20.96 15.89 32.37
N LYS A 874 -20.72 15.34 31.17
CA LYS A 874 -19.72 15.88 30.25
C LYS A 874 -20.13 17.25 29.69
N LEU A 875 -21.40 17.42 29.30
CA LEU A 875 -21.96 18.69 28.85
C LEU A 875 -21.93 19.74 29.98
N SER A 876 -22.31 19.36 31.20
CA SER A 876 -22.29 20.26 32.36
C SER A 876 -20.88 20.78 32.66
N ARG A 877 -19.88 19.89 32.60
CA ARG A 877 -18.47 20.27 32.77
C ARG A 877 -17.98 21.19 31.64
N ALA A 878 -18.35 20.91 30.39
CA ALA A 878 -17.99 21.74 29.24
C ALA A 878 -18.64 23.13 29.31
N ALA A 879 -19.92 23.21 29.69
CA ALA A 879 -20.64 24.47 29.87
C ALA A 879 -20.02 25.33 30.98
N LEU A 880 -19.63 24.71 32.09
CA LEU A 880 -18.92 25.42 33.16
C LEU A 880 -17.61 26.05 32.67
N MET A 881 -16.86 25.35 31.81
CA MET A 881 -15.59 25.86 31.25
C MET A 881 -15.77 26.84 30.08
N ALA A 882 -16.98 27.06 29.58
CA ALA A 882 -17.21 27.94 28.44
C ALA A 882 -17.16 29.41 28.87
N VAL A 883 -16.01 30.08 28.64
CA VAL A 883 -15.76 31.44 29.16
C VAL A 883 -16.18 32.57 28.24
N SER A 884 -16.23 32.33 26.93
CA SER A 884 -16.59 33.36 25.95
C SER A 884 -17.45 32.77 24.84
N ALA A 885 -17.97 33.63 23.96
CA ALA A 885 -18.74 33.25 22.78
C ALA A 885 -17.94 32.37 21.81
N CYS A 886 -16.61 32.29 21.97
CA CYS A 886 -15.72 31.35 21.31
C CYS A 886 -14.93 30.49 22.34
N PRO A 887 -14.53 29.27 21.97
CA PRO A 887 -13.60 28.46 22.76
C PRO A 887 -12.24 29.15 22.90
N HIS A 888 -11.64 29.06 24.09
CA HIS A 888 -10.27 29.57 24.30
C HIS A 888 -9.25 28.61 23.65
N ALA A 889 -8.12 29.12 23.13
CA ALA A 889 -7.11 28.29 22.46
C ALA A 889 -6.64 27.10 23.30
N TYR A 890 -6.36 27.33 24.60
CA TYR A 890 -6.01 26.27 25.54
C TYR A 890 -7.11 25.20 25.72
N GLU A 891 -8.39 25.60 25.71
CA GLU A 891 -9.54 24.67 25.78
C GLU A 891 -9.52 23.72 24.57
N VAL A 892 -9.36 24.29 23.38
CA VAL A 892 -9.31 23.56 22.10
C VAL A 892 -8.12 22.59 22.06
N CYS A 893 -6.94 23.03 22.48
CA CYS A 893 -5.72 22.21 22.52
C CYS A 893 -5.76 21.06 23.55
N ARG A 894 -6.63 21.16 24.56
CA ARG A 894 -6.80 20.14 25.60
C ARG A 894 -7.87 19.09 25.25
N ALA A 895 -8.68 19.34 24.22
CA ALA A 895 -9.69 18.42 23.74
C ALA A 895 -9.08 17.03 23.48
N LYS A 896 -9.83 15.99 23.80
CA LYS A 896 -9.38 14.60 23.68
C LYS A 896 -10.12 13.83 22.61
N SER A 897 -11.23 14.35 22.08
CA SER A 897 -12.07 13.71 21.07
C SER A 897 -12.76 14.76 20.19
N TYR A 898 -13.31 14.36 19.05
CA TYR A 898 -14.14 15.25 18.23
C TYR A 898 -15.41 15.71 18.96
N SER A 899 -15.98 14.88 19.84
CA SER A 899 -17.13 15.26 20.66
C SER A 899 -16.82 16.42 21.61
N ASP A 900 -15.59 16.54 22.11
CA ASP A 900 -15.20 17.69 22.94
C ASP A 900 -15.28 19.01 22.14
N TRP A 901 -14.86 19.01 20.87
CA TRP A 901 -14.99 20.18 19.99
C TRP A 901 -16.45 20.44 19.60
N ILE A 902 -17.21 19.40 19.24
CA ILE A 902 -18.62 19.52 18.89
C ILE A 902 -19.40 20.12 20.06
N TYR A 903 -19.22 19.60 21.28
CA TYR A 903 -19.89 20.13 22.47
C TYR A 903 -19.45 21.56 22.80
N SER A 904 -18.16 21.87 22.70
CA SER A 904 -17.65 23.22 22.92
C SER A 904 -18.34 24.24 21.97
N VAL A 905 -18.53 23.89 20.69
CA VAL A 905 -19.22 24.76 19.72
C VAL A 905 -20.73 24.80 19.94
N LEU A 906 -21.38 23.65 20.16
CA LEU A 906 -22.84 23.56 20.23
C LEU A 906 -23.43 24.13 21.52
N LEU A 907 -22.71 24.07 22.64
CA LEU A 907 -23.15 24.69 23.91
C LEU A 907 -23.27 26.22 23.82
N ARG A 908 -22.56 26.84 22.88
CA ARG A 908 -22.57 28.29 22.66
C ARG A 908 -23.67 28.73 21.67
N GLN A 909 -24.53 27.82 21.22
CA GLN A 909 -25.67 28.17 20.38
C GLN A 909 -26.72 28.93 21.19
N PRO A 910 -27.40 29.95 20.61
CA PRO A 910 -28.41 30.74 21.30
C PRO A 910 -29.67 29.91 21.63
N GLN A 911 -30.00 28.89 20.83
CA GLN A 911 -31.08 27.96 21.14
C GLN A 911 -30.59 26.74 21.95
N ASN A 912 -31.48 26.19 22.77
CA ASN A 912 -31.28 24.89 23.39
C ASN A 912 -31.30 23.80 22.30
N VAL A 913 -30.11 23.31 21.93
CA VAL A 913 -29.95 22.21 20.97
C VAL A 913 -29.91 20.83 21.62
N PHE A 914 -29.62 20.73 22.93
CA PHE A 914 -29.48 19.46 23.64
C PHE A 914 -30.76 18.99 24.37
N GLY A 915 -31.86 19.73 24.25
CA GLY A 915 -33.13 19.39 24.89
C GLY A 915 -33.00 19.27 26.41
N ASP A 916 -33.37 18.12 26.95
CA ASP A 916 -33.35 17.84 28.39
C ASP A 916 -31.92 17.70 28.95
N LEU A 917 -30.91 17.46 28.11
CA LEU A 917 -29.50 17.39 28.52
C LEU A 917 -28.80 18.76 28.57
N GLN A 918 -29.50 19.84 28.25
CA GLN A 918 -28.92 21.18 28.28
C GLN A 918 -28.53 21.56 29.72
N PRO A 919 -27.26 21.90 29.99
CA PRO A 919 -26.82 22.30 31.32
C PRO A 919 -27.55 23.56 31.80
N SER A 920 -27.81 23.65 33.11
CA SER A 920 -28.41 24.84 33.75
C SER A 920 -27.46 26.03 33.88
N VAL A 921 -26.17 25.84 33.56
CA VAL A 921 -25.12 26.87 33.64
C VAL A 921 -25.26 27.84 32.47
N LEU A 922 -25.13 29.14 32.74
CA LEU A 922 -25.15 30.17 31.71
C LEU A 922 -23.90 30.06 30.82
N VAL A 923 -24.10 29.95 29.51
CA VAL A 923 -23.01 29.88 28.53
C VAL A 923 -23.09 31.11 27.62
N PRO A 924 -21.99 31.83 27.37
CA PRO A 924 -21.98 32.93 26.41
C PRO A 924 -22.32 32.43 24.99
N HIS A 925 -23.25 33.10 24.33
CA HIS A 925 -23.73 32.68 23.01
C HIS A 925 -22.93 33.29 21.87
N THR A 926 -22.80 32.55 20.76
CA THR A 926 -22.34 33.08 19.49
C THR A 926 -23.47 33.83 18.77
N ASP A 927 -23.11 34.80 17.93
CA ASP A 927 -24.07 35.60 17.14
C ASP A 927 -24.75 34.79 16.02
N LYS A 928 -24.16 33.66 15.61
CA LYS A 928 -24.61 32.88 14.46
C LYS A 928 -25.20 31.53 14.86
N GLN A 929 -26.47 31.33 14.50
CA GLN A 929 -27.18 30.07 14.67
C GLN A 929 -26.77 29.03 13.62
N LEU A 930 -26.49 27.80 14.05
CA LEU A 930 -26.13 26.68 13.17
C LEU A 930 -27.34 25.78 12.84
N PRO A 931 -27.42 25.25 11.60
CA PRO A 931 -28.51 24.39 11.15
C PRO A 931 -28.32 22.93 11.62
N VAL A 932 -28.40 22.71 12.93
CA VAL A 932 -28.14 21.41 13.57
C VAL A 932 -29.34 20.89 14.34
N ARG A 933 -29.55 19.57 14.27
CA ARG A 933 -30.52 18.82 15.08
C ARG A 933 -29.78 17.77 15.91
N VAL A 934 -29.96 17.78 17.23
CA VAL A 934 -29.43 16.74 18.12
C VAL A 934 -30.53 15.72 18.39
N THR A 935 -30.19 14.44 18.35
CA THR A 935 -31.06 13.33 18.72
C THR A 935 -30.35 12.49 19.76
N ILE A 936 -31.02 12.24 20.87
CA ILE A 936 -30.49 11.49 22.01
C ILE A 936 -31.25 10.17 22.06
N ASP A 937 -30.51 9.06 21.96
CA ASP A 937 -31.05 7.70 22.01
C ASP A 937 -30.80 7.12 23.40
N SER A 938 -31.87 6.99 24.21
CA SER A 938 -31.82 6.37 25.54
C SER A 938 -31.97 4.85 25.43
N ALA A 939 -31.42 4.10 26.39
CA ALA A 939 -31.18 2.65 26.28
C ALA A 939 -32.44 1.76 26.13
N ARG A 940 -33.65 2.35 26.07
CA ARG A 940 -34.93 1.63 26.12
C ARG A 940 -35.44 1.12 24.76
N ASP A 941 -34.87 1.56 23.64
CA ASP A 941 -35.45 1.35 22.31
C ASP A 941 -34.73 0.28 21.44
N THR A 942 -33.91 -0.61 22.02
CA THR A 942 -33.04 -1.53 21.23
C THR A 942 -33.42 -3.01 21.18
N ASN A 943 -34.56 -3.45 21.72
CA ASN A 943 -34.95 -4.87 21.67
C ASN A 943 -36.12 -5.15 20.71
N GLU A 944 -35.85 -5.12 19.41
CA GLU A 944 -36.66 -5.84 18.41
C GLU A 944 -35.72 -6.59 17.46
N GLU A 945 -35.44 -7.86 17.79
CA GLU A 945 -34.80 -8.81 16.86
C GLU A 945 -35.87 -9.39 15.94
N GLU A 946 -35.91 -8.92 14.69
CA GLU A 946 -36.67 -9.60 13.63
C GLU A 946 -35.84 -10.78 13.09
N ALA A 947 -36.32 -11.99 13.38
CA ALA A 947 -35.79 -13.23 12.82
C ALA A 947 -36.05 -13.28 11.30
N GLN A 948 -34.98 -13.15 10.51
CA GLN A 948 -35.04 -13.40 9.07
C GLN A 948 -35.30 -14.88 8.80
N THR A 949 -36.48 -15.19 8.28
CA THR A 949 -36.81 -16.51 7.75
C THR A 949 -36.25 -16.61 6.33
N HIS A 950 -35.25 -17.47 6.13
CA HIS A 950 -34.80 -17.84 4.80
C HIS A 950 -35.94 -18.53 4.04
N VAL A 951 -36.55 -17.79 3.10
CA VAL A 951 -37.47 -18.36 2.13
C VAL A 951 -36.61 -19.07 1.07
N SER A 952 -36.68 -20.41 1.01
CA SER A 952 -36.15 -21.13 -0.14
C SER A 952 -37.06 -20.86 -1.34
N ALA A 953 -36.49 -20.24 -2.39
CA ALA A 953 -37.20 -20.08 -3.65
C ALA A 953 -37.47 -21.47 -4.28
N SER A 954 -38.63 -21.61 -4.91
CA SER A 954 -38.95 -22.80 -5.71
C SER A 954 -37.98 -22.90 -6.89
N PRO A 955 -37.45 -24.09 -7.22
CA PRO A 955 -36.56 -24.24 -8.36
C PRO A 955 -37.25 -23.83 -9.67
N ASP A 956 -36.57 -23.03 -10.47
CA ASP A 956 -36.98 -22.71 -11.84
C ASP A 956 -36.68 -23.94 -12.73
N ASP A 957 -37.74 -24.60 -13.19
CA ASP A 957 -37.64 -25.81 -14.02
C ASP A 957 -36.86 -25.59 -15.33
N GLN A 958 -36.91 -24.38 -15.91
CA GLN A 958 -36.13 -24.06 -17.11
C GLN A 958 -34.65 -23.98 -16.79
N MET A 959 -34.30 -23.30 -15.69
CA MET A 959 -32.92 -23.22 -15.21
C MET A 959 -32.39 -24.60 -14.81
N CYS A 960 -33.20 -25.42 -14.13
CA CYS A 960 -32.83 -26.79 -13.77
C CYS A 960 -32.58 -27.66 -15.01
N THR A 961 -33.38 -27.51 -16.06
CA THR A 961 -33.18 -28.22 -17.33
C THR A 961 -31.90 -27.77 -18.01
N LEU A 962 -31.67 -26.46 -18.11
CA LEU A 962 -30.45 -25.88 -18.68
C LEU A 962 -29.19 -26.31 -17.91
N LEU A 963 -29.24 -26.32 -16.57
CA LEU A 963 -28.14 -26.78 -15.73
C LEU A 963 -27.86 -28.26 -15.94
N LYS A 964 -28.89 -29.11 -16.02
CA LYS A 964 -28.73 -30.54 -16.33
C LYS A 964 -28.08 -30.75 -17.70
N GLU A 965 -28.52 -30.02 -18.72
CA GLU A 965 -27.92 -30.08 -20.06
C GLU A 965 -26.46 -29.64 -20.05
N ARG A 966 -26.12 -28.54 -19.35
CA ARG A 966 -24.75 -28.02 -19.26
C ARG A 966 -23.83 -28.91 -18.45
N ILE A 967 -24.29 -29.48 -17.34
CA ILE A 967 -23.50 -30.41 -16.49
C ILE A 967 -23.28 -31.74 -17.20
N ALA A 968 -24.24 -32.21 -18.00
CA ALA A 968 -24.12 -33.45 -18.76
C ALA A 968 -23.32 -33.31 -20.06
N PHE A 969 -22.97 -32.08 -20.48
CA PHE A 969 -22.20 -31.86 -21.70
C PHE A 969 -20.78 -32.42 -21.54
N LEU A 970 -20.44 -33.37 -22.40
CA LEU A 970 -19.10 -33.88 -22.59
C LEU A 970 -18.55 -33.31 -23.91
N TYR A 971 -17.35 -32.74 -23.87
CA TYR A 971 -16.71 -32.24 -25.09
C TYR A 971 -16.48 -33.42 -26.05
N PRO A 972 -17.10 -33.44 -27.25
CA PRO A 972 -17.07 -34.60 -28.13
C PRO A 972 -15.65 -35.05 -28.51
N ASP A 973 -14.72 -34.10 -28.65
CA ASP A 973 -13.35 -34.35 -29.09
C ASP A 973 -12.35 -34.23 -27.93
N ALA A 974 -12.67 -34.78 -26.76
CA ALA A 974 -11.85 -34.67 -25.53
C ALA A 974 -10.41 -35.18 -25.68
N VAL A 975 -10.13 -36.02 -26.68
CA VAL A 975 -8.80 -36.54 -27.01
C VAL A 975 -7.95 -35.51 -27.79
N LEU A 976 -8.58 -34.60 -28.52
CA LEU A 976 -7.92 -33.63 -29.41
C LEU A 976 -6.83 -32.79 -28.70
N PRO A 977 -7.05 -32.23 -27.49
CA PRO A 977 -6.04 -31.41 -26.81
C PRO A 977 -4.77 -32.19 -26.38
N SER A 978 -4.85 -33.52 -26.26
CA SER A 978 -3.70 -34.37 -25.93
C SER A 978 -2.87 -34.80 -27.14
N LEU A 979 -3.39 -34.58 -28.36
CA LEU A 979 -2.70 -34.98 -29.58
C LEU A 979 -1.66 -33.92 -29.99
N PRO A 980 -0.44 -34.32 -30.34
CA PRO A 980 0.52 -33.40 -30.93
C PRO A 980 0.05 -32.96 -32.31
N VAL A 981 0.12 -31.66 -32.59
CA VAL A 981 -0.19 -31.12 -33.92
C VAL A 981 0.82 -31.58 -34.97
N LYS A 982 2.03 -31.90 -34.54
CA LYS A 982 3.15 -32.31 -35.40
C LYS A 982 3.96 -33.41 -34.74
N VAL A 983 4.32 -34.43 -35.51
CA VAL A 983 5.17 -35.54 -35.07
C VAL A 983 6.29 -35.77 -36.08
N THR A 984 7.43 -36.31 -35.62
CA THR A 984 8.48 -36.79 -36.50
C THR A 984 8.35 -38.29 -36.75
N ALA A 985 8.77 -38.74 -37.93
CA ALA A 985 8.79 -40.18 -38.24
C ALA A 985 9.65 -40.98 -37.23
N THR A 986 10.69 -40.35 -36.68
CA THR A 986 11.55 -40.95 -35.66
C THR A 986 10.82 -41.12 -34.33
N GLU A 987 10.04 -40.12 -33.88
CA GLU A 987 9.24 -40.22 -32.64
C GLU A 987 8.22 -41.35 -32.71
N LEU A 988 7.56 -41.53 -33.85
CA LEU A 988 6.60 -42.64 -34.08
C LEU A 988 7.25 -44.02 -34.09
N SER A 989 8.55 -44.10 -34.35
CA SER A 989 9.31 -45.36 -34.44
C SER A 989 10.00 -45.77 -33.13
N LYS A 990 10.07 -44.90 -32.12
CA LYS A 990 10.73 -45.19 -30.84
C LYS A 990 9.89 -46.13 -29.98
N ARG A 991 10.51 -47.14 -29.37
CA ARG A 991 9.85 -48.04 -28.40
C ARG A 991 9.82 -47.38 -27.01
N GLU A 992 8.81 -47.66 -26.18
CA GLU A 992 8.71 -47.13 -24.79
C GLU A 992 9.94 -47.43 -23.91
N ALA A 993 10.76 -48.42 -24.27
CA ALA A 993 12.01 -48.75 -23.59
C ALA A 993 13.18 -47.77 -23.90
N ASP A 994 13.07 -46.95 -24.96
CA ASP A 994 14.13 -46.02 -25.40
C ASP A 994 14.02 -44.62 -24.76
N THR A 995 13.05 -44.40 -23.86
CA THR A 995 12.92 -43.18 -23.04
C THR A 995 13.97 -43.15 -21.92
N ILE A 996 15.25 -43.24 -22.28
CA ILE A 996 16.36 -43.00 -21.35
C ILE A 996 16.54 -41.49 -21.21
N ARG A 997 16.34 -40.99 -19.98
CA ARG A 997 16.74 -39.63 -19.57
C ARG A 997 18.26 -39.51 -19.72
N LEU A 998 18.73 -38.78 -20.73
CA LEU A 998 20.14 -38.45 -20.92
C LEU A 998 20.53 -37.34 -19.93
N SER A 999 21.27 -37.71 -18.87
CA SER A 999 22.10 -36.76 -18.12
C SER A 999 23.45 -36.62 -18.83
N GLU A 1000 23.47 -35.89 -19.95
CA GLU A 1000 24.74 -35.59 -20.61
C GLU A 1000 25.66 -34.81 -19.67
N ARG A 1001 26.88 -35.30 -19.47
CA ARG A 1001 27.91 -34.57 -18.72
C ARG A 1001 28.33 -33.34 -19.53
N PRO A 1002 28.59 -32.19 -18.88
CA PRO A 1002 29.18 -31.05 -19.56
C PRO A 1002 30.43 -31.45 -20.34
N ARG A 1003 30.58 -30.94 -21.57
CA ARG A 1003 31.68 -31.33 -22.49
C ARG A 1003 33.08 -31.22 -21.87
N PHE A 1004 33.31 -30.30 -20.95
CA PHE A 1004 34.60 -30.14 -20.25
C PHE A 1004 34.91 -31.24 -19.22
N LEU A 1005 33.93 -32.10 -18.89
CA LEU A 1005 34.09 -33.27 -18.01
C LEU A 1005 34.14 -34.59 -18.79
N MET A 1006 34.01 -34.56 -20.11
CA MET A 1006 34.09 -35.74 -20.97
C MET A 1006 35.51 -35.97 -21.48
N ASP A 1007 35.88 -37.23 -21.67
CA ASP A 1007 37.16 -37.59 -22.31
C ASP A 1007 37.23 -36.99 -23.73
N ALA A 1008 38.42 -36.55 -24.13
CA ALA A 1008 38.64 -35.95 -25.44
C ALA A 1008 38.36 -36.96 -26.56
N GLY A 1009 37.24 -36.81 -27.27
CA GLY A 1009 36.89 -37.63 -28.43
C GLY A 1009 35.40 -37.57 -28.77
N LEU A 1010 35.05 -38.04 -29.98
CA LEU A 1010 33.65 -38.13 -30.42
C LEU A 1010 32.97 -39.37 -29.83
N THR A 1011 31.76 -39.19 -29.30
CA THR A 1011 30.86 -40.26 -28.87
C THR A 1011 30.46 -41.16 -30.05
N PRO A 1012 30.00 -42.41 -29.80
CA PRO A 1012 29.50 -43.28 -30.87
C PRO A 1012 28.41 -42.63 -31.72
N ALA A 1013 27.50 -41.86 -31.10
CA ALA A 1013 26.47 -41.11 -31.81
C ALA A 1013 27.06 -40.00 -32.69
N GLU A 1014 28.00 -39.20 -32.16
CA GLU A 1014 28.67 -38.15 -32.94
C GLU A 1014 29.51 -38.71 -34.10
N ARG A 1015 30.09 -39.91 -33.96
CA ARG A 1015 30.76 -40.64 -35.06
C ARG A 1015 29.76 -41.10 -36.11
N GLY A 1016 28.59 -41.58 -35.70
CA GLY A 1016 27.48 -41.93 -36.59
C GLY A 1016 26.98 -40.70 -37.36
N SER A 1017 26.76 -39.58 -36.67
CA SER A 1017 26.35 -38.31 -37.27
C SER A 1017 27.41 -37.75 -38.23
N ALA A 1018 28.71 -37.88 -37.90
CA ALA A 1018 29.79 -37.50 -38.81
C ALA A 1018 29.74 -38.29 -40.11
N LEU A 1019 29.45 -39.60 -40.01
CA LEU A 1019 29.32 -40.48 -41.16
C LEU A 1019 28.06 -40.17 -41.98
N HIS A 1020 26.92 -39.86 -41.36
CA HIS A 1020 25.73 -39.36 -42.06
C HIS A 1020 25.99 -38.02 -42.77
N ALA A 1021 26.61 -37.06 -42.09
CA ALA A 1021 26.96 -35.77 -42.67
C ALA A 1021 27.92 -35.92 -43.86
N PHE A 1022 28.86 -36.87 -43.80
CA PHE A 1022 29.66 -37.24 -44.98
C PHE A 1022 28.77 -37.72 -46.13
N MET A 1023 27.85 -38.66 -45.88
CA MET A 1023 26.95 -39.20 -46.91
C MET A 1023 26.02 -38.12 -47.51
N GLN A 1024 25.66 -37.10 -46.74
CA GLN A 1024 24.86 -35.96 -47.17
C GLN A 1024 25.66 -35.00 -48.07
N PHE A 1025 26.81 -34.51 -47.60
CA PHE A 1025 27.52 -33.38 -48.22
C PHE A 1025 28.61 -33.79 -49.21
N ALA A 1026 29.06 -35.05 -49.19
CA ALA A 1026 30.08 -35.53 -50.12
C ALA A 1026 29.60 -35.42 -51.57
N ASP A 1027 30.49 -35.00 -52.46
CA ASP A 1027 30.35 -35.23 -53.88
C ASP A 1027 30.67 -36.71 -54.14
N TYR A 1028 29.63 -37.47 -54.45
CA TYR A 1028 29.73 -38.91 -54.63
C TYR A 1028 30.61 -39.32 -55.82
N THR A 1029 30.76 -38.46 -56.83
CA THR A 1029 31.65 -38.73 -57.98
C THR A 1029 33.10 -38.47 -57.61
N ALA A 1030 33.37 -37.36 -56.91
CA ALA A 1030 34.70 -37.05 -56.39
C ALA A 1030 35.15 -38.09 -55.35
N ALA A 1031 34.28 -38.43 -54.38
CA ALA A 1031 34.55 -39.40 -53.32
C ALA A 1031 34.85 -40.81 -53.84
N ALA A 1032 34.18 -41.24 -54.92
CA ALA A 1032 34.42 -42.54 -55.53
C ALA A 1032 35.76 -42.59 -56.29
N SER A 1033 36.24 -41.46 -56.80
CA SER A 1033 37.54 -41.34 -57.48
C SER A 1033 38.71 -41.20 -56.50
N ASP A 1034 38.56 -40.33 -55.49
CA ASP A 1034 39.54 -40.10 -54.42
C ASP A 1034 38.83 -39.63 -53.15
N LEU A 1035 38.68 -40.57 -52.21
CA LEU A 1035 37.98 -40.34 -50.95
C LEU A 1035 38.71 -39.33 -50.04
N GLU A 1036 40.03 -39.31 -50.03
CA GLU A 1036 40.80 -38.45 -49.12
C GLU A 1036 40.73 -36.99 -49.56
N THR A 1037 40.79 -36.74 -50.88
CA THR A 1037 40.59 -35.39 -51.43
C THR A 1037 39.20 -34.84 -51.10
N GLU A 1038 38.17 -35.69 -51.14
CA GLU A 1038 36.80 -35.27 -50.80
C GLU A 1038 36.61 -35.04 -49.30
N ILE A 1039 37.19 -35.88 -48.43
CA ILE A 1039 37.18 -35.65 -46.97
C ILE A 1039 37.90 -34.33 -46.64
N ALA A 1040 39.04 -34.06 -47.29
CA ALA A 1040 39.77 -32.80 -47.12
C ALA A 1040 38.93 -31.59 -47.56
N ARG A 1041 38.21 -31.68 -48.68
CA ARG A 1041 37.29 -30.63 -49.14
C ARG A 1041 36.16 -30.38 -48.15
N LEU A 1042 35.57 -31.43 -47.57
CA LEU A 1042 34.51 -31.29 -46.58
C LEU A 1042 35.02 -30.68 -45.26
N CYS A 1043 36.25 -31.00 -44.86
CA CYS A 1043 36.91 -30.39 -43.71
C CYS A 1043 37.24 -28.92 -43.95
N GLU A 1044 37.82 -28.58 -45.10
CA GLU A 1044 38.18 -27.21 -45.49
C GLU A 1044 36.95 -26.31 -45.60
N LYS A 1045 35.87 -26.82 -46.21
CA LYS A 1045 34.59 -26.11 -46.31
C LYS A 1045 33.74 -26.17 -45.03
N GLN A 1046 34.27 -26.75 -43.95
CA GLN A 1046 33.61 -26.85 -42.64
C GLN A 1046 32.26 -27.58 -42.65
N TYR A 1047 32.02 -28.47 -43.62
CA TYR A 1047 30.89 -29.41 -43.55
C TYR A 1047 31.10 -30.48 -42.46
N LEU A 1048 32.35 -30.77 -42.13
CA LEU A 1048 32.77 -31.63 -41.03
C LEU A 1048 33.90 -30.95 -40.24
N THR A 1049 33.92 -31.11 -38.92
CA THR A 1049 35.07 -30.69 -38.10
C THR A 1049 36.28 -31.62 -38.33
N GLN A 1050 37.49 -31.16 -37.98
CA GLN A 1050 38.69 -31.99 -38.09
C GLN A 1050 38.54 -33.30 -37.30
N ALA A 1051 38.05 -33.25 -36.07
CA ALA A 1051 37.82 -34.43 -35.25
C ALA A 1051 36.82 -35.42 -35.89
N GLN A 1052 35.78 -34.91 -36.56
CA GLN A 1052 34.82 -35.75 -37.28
C GLN A 1052 35.43 -36.38 -38.53
N CYS A 1053 36.22 -35.60 -39.29
CA CYS A 1053 36.96 -36.12 -40.43
C CYS A 1053 37.92 -37.22 -39.98
N ASP A 1054 38.65 -37.03 -38.89
CA ASP A 1054 39.57 -38.02 -38.34
C ASP A 1054 38.83 -39.30 -37.88
N ALA A 1055 37.60 -39.18 -37.40
CA ALA A 1055 36.79 -40.30 -36.92
C ALA A 1055 36.00 -41.07 -37.99
N LEU A 1056 35.92 -40.58 -39.24
CA LEU A 1056 35.21 -41.28 -40.32
C LEU A 1056 35.78 -42.69 -40.59
N ASN A 1057 34.91 -43.68 -40.81
CA ASN A 1057 35.36 -45.01 -41.19
C ASN A 1057 35.57 -45.09 -42.72
N ARG A 1058 36.80 -44.78 -43.18
CA ARG A 1058 37.16 -44.79 -44.60
C ARG A 1058 36.84 -46.12 -45.30
N ARG A 1059 37.04 -47.24 -44.60
CA ARG A 1059 36.77 -48.58 -45.14
C ARG A 1059 35.28 -48.81 -45.38
N ALA A 1060 34.42 -48.35 -44.46
CA ALA A 1060 32.96 -48.46 -44.61
C ALA A 1060 32.45 -47.58 -45.76
N ILE A 1061 32.97 -46.35 -45.88
CA ILE A 1061 32.64 -45.43 -46.97
C ILE A 1061 33.10 -45.99 -48.32
N GLY A 1062 34.34 -46.48 -48.43
CA GLY A 1062 34.84 -47.09 -49.66
C GLY A 1062 34.05 -48.32 -50.10
N ARG A 1063 33.52 -49.10 -49.15
CA ARG A 1063 32.60 -50.23 -49.45
C ARG A 1063 31.27 -49.74 -50.05
N PHE A 1064 30.75 -48.58 -49.64
CA PHE A 1064 29.55 -48.01 -50.24
C PHE A 1064 29.77 -47.64 -51.71
N PHE A 1065 30.86 -46.95 -52.03
CA PHE A 1065 31.18 -46.56 -53.42
C PHE A 1065 31.56 -47.74 -54.33
N SER A 1066 31.85 -48.92 -53.76
CA SER A 1066 32.03 -50.17 -54.51
C SER A 1066 30.81 -51.10 -54.46
N SER A 1067 29.69 -50.64 -53.89
CA SER A 1067 28.47 -51.43 -53.75
C SER A 1067 27.59 -51.37 -55.00
N LYS A 1068 26.78 -52.43 -55.19
CA LYS A 1068 25.73 -52.45 -56.24
C LYS A 1068 24.70 -51.33 -56.06
N LEU A 1069 24.50 -50.84 -54.83
CA LEU A 1069 23.57 -49.75 -54.56
C LEU A 1069 24.09 -48.43 -55.17
N TYR A 1070 25.38 -48.15 -55.02
CA TYR A 1070 25.99 -46.95 -55.60
C TYR A 1070 25.94 -46.98 -57.14
N GLU A 1071 26.23 -48.13 -57.75
CA GLU A 1071 26.10 -48.31 -59.22
C GLU A 1071 24.68 -47.96 -59.70
N ARG A 1072 23.65 -48.42 -58.99
CA ARG A 1072 22.24 -48.05 -59.26
C ARG A 1072 21.99 -46.55 -59.12
N MET A 1073 22.53 -45.94 -58.08
CA MET A 1073 22.40 -44.49 -57.83
C MET A 1073 23.04 -43.64 -58.93
N CYS A 1074 24.15 -44.08 -59.54
CA CYS A 1074 24.79 -43.41 -60.68
C CYS A 1074 23.94 -43.43 -61.95
N HIS A 1075 23.08 -44.44 -62.13
CA HIS A 1075 22.19 -44.60 -63.28
C HIS A 1075 20.78 -44.04 -63.05
N ALA A 1076 20.52 -43.43 -61.90
CA ALA A 1076 19.21 -42.87 -61.56
C ALA A 1076 18.84 -41.67 -62.44
N GLN A 1077 17.55 -41.55 -62.80
CA GLN A 1077 17.02 -40.40 -63.53
C GLN A 1077 17.12 -39.10 -62.71
N PHE A 1078 16.88 -39.22 -61.40
CA PHE A 1078 17.21 -38.18 -60.43
C PHE A 1078 17.57 -38.83 -59.09
N LEU A 1079 18.33 -38.10 -58.29
CA LEU A 1079 18.75 -38.49 -56.96
C LEU A 1079 18.65 -37.27 -56.04
N LYS A 1080 17.88 -37.38 -54.96
CA LYS A 1080 17.77 -36.37 -53.90
C LYS A 1080 18.26 -36.98 -52.60
N ARG A 1081 19.20 -36.31 -51.94
CA ARG A 1081 19.67 -36.68 -50.59
C ARG A 1081 19.07 -35.74 -49.56
N GLU A 1082 18.85 -36.24 -48.35
CA GLU A 1082 18.30 -35.49 -47.23
C GLU A 1082 16.99 -34.80 -47.62
N TYR A 1083 16.11 -35.58 -48.24
CA TYR A 1083 14.86 -35.09 -48.76
C TYR A 1083 13.86 -34.92 -47.62
N SER A 1084 13.72 -33.68 -47.18
CA SER A 1084 12.71 -33.28 -46.19
C SER A 1084 11.31 -33.31 -46.81
N PHE A 1085 10.35 -33.89 -46.11
CA PHE A 1085 8.95 -33.91 -46.50
C PHE A 1085 8.03 -33.69 -45.30
N ILE A 1086 6.82 -33.21 -45.61
CA ILE A 1086 5.71 -33.09 -44.67
C ILE A 1086 4.54 -33.86 -45.26
N TYR A 1087 3.89 -34.68 -44.45
CA TYR A 1087 2.79 -35.54 -44.85
C TYR A 1087 1.70 -35.55 -43.79
N GLU A 1088 0.44 -35.54 -44.20
CA GLU A 1088 -0.71 -35.62 -43.30
C GLU A 1088 -0.98 -37.09 -42.95
N VAL A 1089 -0.96 -37.43 -41.66
CA VAL A 1089 -1.27 -38.77 -41.17
C VAL A 1089 -2.51 -38.76 -40.28
N SER A 1090 -3.21 -39.89 -40.23
CA SER A 1090 -4.33 -40.08 -39.33
C SER A 1090 -3.88 -40.00 -37.86
N PRO A 1091 -4.63 -39.32 -36.98
CA PRO A 1091 -4.42 -39.35 -35.52
C PRO A 1091 -4.29 -40.74 -34.91
N GLU A 1092 -4.95 -41.75 -35.50
CA GLU A 1092 -4.88 -43.14 -35.07
C GLU A 1092 -3.46 -43.72 -35.12
N LEU A 1093 -2.60 -43.18 -36.00
CA LEU A 1093 -1.19 -43.58 -36.11
C LEU A 1093 -0.37 -43.15 -34.87
N VAL A 1094 -0.79 -42.09 -34.19
CA VAL A 1094 -0.14 -41.55 -32.98
C VAL A 1094 -0.76 -42.11 -31.71
N ALA A 1095 -2.10 -42.11 -31.63
CA ALA A 1095 -2.85 -42.64 -30.50
C ALA A 1095 -4.07 -43.41 -31.00
N LYS A 1096 -4.15 -44.71 -30.68
CA LYS A 1096 -5.24 -45.60 -31.14
C LYS A 1096 -6.63 -45.13 -30.71
N GLU A 1097 -6.70 -44.41 -29.60
CA GLU A 1097 -7.94 -43.86 -29.03
C GLU A 1097 -8.50 -42.67 -29.83
N ALA A 1098 -7.73 -42.11 -30.77
CA ALA A 1098 -8.10 -40.97 -31.59
C ALA A 1098 -8.73 -41.35 -32.96
N TYR A 1099 -9.23 -42.58 -33.12
CA TYR A 1099 -9.78 -43.08 -34.39
C TYR A 1099 -11.02 -42.31 -34.90
N GLU A 1100 -11.74 -41.60 -34.02
CA GLU A 1100 -12.91 -40.79 -34.38
C GLU A 1100 -12.55 -39.35 -34.82
N ILE A 1101 -11.30 -38.91 -34.55
CA ILE A 1101 -10.81 -37.58 -34.89
C ILE A 1101 -10.46 -37.50 -36.38
N LYS A 1102 -10.96 -36.48 -37.07
CA LYS A 1102 -10.81 -36.32 -38.52
C LYS A 1102 -9.70 -35.35 -38.92
N GLU A 1103 -9.27 -34.51 -38.01
CA GLU A 1103 -8.19 -33.56 -38.20
C GLU A 1103 -6.85 -34.30 -38.37
N PRO A 1104 -6.11 -34.10 -39.47
CA PRO A 1104 -4.85 -34.79 -39.69
C PRO A 1104 -3.73 -34.25 -38.78
N ILE A 1105 -2.79 -35.12 -38.43
CA ILE A 1105 -1.54 -34.73 -37.76
C ILE A 1105 -0.44 -34.55 -38.79
N MET A 1106 0.37 -33.51 -38.63
CA MET A 1106 1.48 -33.23 -39.55
C MET A 1106 2.69 -34.09 -39.21
N LEU A 1107 3.01 -35.05 -40.07
CA LEU A 1107 4.22 -35.85 -39.98
C LEU A 1107 5.37 -35.20 -40.74
N GLN A 1108 6.49 -34.97 -40.07
CA GLN A 1108 7.74 -34.54 -40.71
C GLN A 1108 8.74 -35.70 -40.76
N GLY A 1109 9.38 -35.88 -41.93
CA GLY A 1109 10.49 -36.82 -42.09
C GLY A 1109 11.57 -36.26 -43.00
N ILE A 1110 12.76 -36.87 -42.91
CA ILE A 1110 13.88 -36.60 -43.80
C ILE A 1110 14.36 -37.96 -44.28
N ALA A 1111 14.18 -38.25 -45.57
CA ALA A 1111 14.72 -39.47 -46.16
C ALA A 1111 16.16 -39.22 -46.61
N ASP A 1112 17.10 -40.03 -46.14
CA ASP A 1112 18.53 -39.86 -46.41
C ASP A 1112 18.84 -39.82 -47.92
N CYS A 1113 18.20 -40.69 -48.71
CA CYS A 1113 18.27 -40.62 -50.16
C CYS A 1113 17.02 -41.19 -50.85
N VAL A 1114 16.56 -40.51 -51.88
CA VAL A 1114 15.43 -40.89 -52.74
C VAL A 1114 15.88 -40.73 -54.19
N PHE A 1115 15.85 -41.81 -54.96
CA PHE A 1115 16.22 -41.78 -56.37
C PHE A 1115 15.24 -42.56 -57.24
N LYS A 1116 15.17 -42.20 -58.53
CA LYS A 1116 14.22 -42.78 -59.49
C LYS A 1116 14.92 -43.62 -60.55
N GLU A 1117 14.46 -44.85 -60.73
CA GLU A 1117 14.81 -45.75 -61.84
C GLU A 1117 13.64 -45.76 -62.86
N GLU A 1118 13.79 -46.44 -64.01
CA GLU A 1118 12.78 -46.42 -65.09
C GLU A 1118 11.39 -46.96 -64.66
N ASP A 1119 11.36 -47.84 -63.66
CA ASP A 1119 10.23 -48.63 -63.18
C ASP A 1119 9.71 -48.22 -61.78
N GLY A 1120 10.29 -47.19 -61.12
CA GLY A 1120 9.79 -46.68 -59.84
C GLY A 1120 10.79 -45.91 -58.98
N ILE A 1121 10.36 -45.47 -57.78
CA ILE A 1121 11.20 -44.77 -56.80
C ILE A 1121 11.83 -45.77 -55.82
N VAL A 1122 13.09 -45.52 -55.46
CA VAL A 1122 13.84 -46.26 -54.44
C VAL A 1122 14.19 -45.31 -53.29
N ILE A 1123 13.90 -45.73 -52.06
CA ILE A 1123 14.28 -45.02 -50.84
C ILE A 1123 15.47 -45.74 -50.22
N VAL A 1124 16.49 -44.99 -49.83
CA VAL A 1124 17.67 -45.50 -49.11
C VAL A 1124 17.80 -44.73 -47.81
N ASP A 1125 17.97 -45.47 -46.72
CA ASP A 1125 18.22 -44.94 -45.39
C ASP A 1125 19.55 -45.53 -44.88
N TYR A 1126 20.52 -44.68 -44.56
CA TYR A 1126 21.86 -45.07 -44.13
C TYR A 1126 21.83 -45.39 -42.65
N LYS A 1127 22.45 -46.50 -42.22
CA LYS A 1127 22.49 -46.90 -40.81
C LYS A 1127 23.90 -47.20 -40.35
N THR A 1128 24.26 -46.60 -39.21
CA THR A 1128 25.56 -46.79 -38.57
C THR A 1128 25.50 -47.74 -37.37
N ASP A 1129 24.32 -48.31 -37.09
CA ASP A 1129 24.07 -49.23 -36.00
C ASP A 1129 25.02 -50.44 -36.04
N TYR A 1130 25.51 -50.83 -34.87
CA TYR A 1130 26.23 -52.09 -34.70
C TYR A 1130 25.22 -53.22 -34.53
N VAL A 1131 25.11 -54.10 -35.53
CA VAL A 1131 24.17 -55.23 -35.53
C VAL A 1131 24.88 -56.50 -35.97
N THR A 1132 24.45 -57.65 -35.43
CA THR A 1132 24.98 -58.97 -35.80
C THR A 1132 24.13 -59.68 -36.86
N GLU A 1133 22.83 -59.36 -36.96
CA GLU A 1133 21.90 -59.95 -37.93
C GLU A 1133 21.16 -58.86 -38.72
N GLU A 1134 20.78 -59.15 -39.98
CA GLU A 1134 20.07 -58.18 -40.82
C GLU A 1134 18.61 -57.95 -40.39
N SER A 1135 17.98 -58.99 -39.81
CA SER A 1135 16.63 -58.97 -39.26
C SER A 1135 16.45 -57.86 -38.23
N GLU A 1136 17.48 -57.61 -37.41
CA GLU A 1136 17.50 -56.61 -36.36
C GLU A 1136 17.31 -55.18 -36.89
N LEU A 1137 17.93 -54.85 -38.04
CA LEU A 1137 17.75 -53.55 -38.69
C LEU A 1137 16.37 -53.41 -39.33
N ARG A 1138 15.86 -54.49 -39.95
CA ARG A 1138 14.51 -54.47 -40.55
C ARG A 1138 13.45 -54.24 -39.49
N GLU A 1139 13.50 -54.95 -38.37
CA GLU A 1139 12.53 -54.79 -37.28
C GLU A 1139 12.60 -53.43 -36.60
N ARG A 1140 13.79 -52.84 -36.47
CA ARG A 1140 13.96 -51.50 -35.86
C ARG A 1140 13.38 -50.37 -36.72
N TYR A 1141 13.56 -50.43 -38.03
CA TYR A 1141 13.23 -49.31 -38.93
C TYR A 1141 12.01 -49.57 -39.83
N ALA A 1142 11.34 -50.71 -39.69
CA ALA A 1142 10.16 -51.08 -40.48
C ALA A 1142 9.08 -49.99 -40.50
N MET A 1143 8.73 -49.44 -39.32
CA MET A 1143 7.67 -48.44 -39.22
C MET A 1143 8.07 -47.09 -39.86
N GLN A 1144 9.31 -46.65 -39.63
CA GLN A 1144 9.85 -45.44 -40.25
C GLN A 1144 9.84 -45.54 -41.78
N LEU A 1145 10.27 -46.68 -42.32
CA LEU A 1145 10.31 -46.90 -43.77
C LEU A 1145 8.93 -47.08 -44.39
N ALA A 1146 7.97 -47.66 -43.67
CA ALA A 1146 6.57 -47.72 -44.12
C ALA A 1146 5.99 -46.31 -44.28
N ILE A 1147 6.24 -45.44 -43.30
CA ILE A 1147 5.86 -44.02 -43.36
C ILE A 1147 6.56 -43.31 -44.53
N TYR A 1148 7.87 -43.53 -44.70
CA TYR A 1148 8.62 -42.90 -45.79
C TYR A 1148 8.10 -43.35 -47.16
N LYS A 1149 7.81 -44.65 -47.30
CA LYS A 1149 7.25 -45.24 -48.51
C LYS A 1149 5.94 -44.57 -48.90
N GLU A 1150 5.03 -44.39 -47.95
CA GLU A 1150 3.72 -43.78 -48.18
C GLU A 1150 3.86 -42.28 -48.52
N ALA A 1151 4.59 -41.53 -47.68
CA ALA A 1151 4.76 -40.10 -47.84
C ALA A 1151 5.48 -39.74 -49.17
N ILE A 1152 6.53 -40.47 -49.53
CA ILE A 1152 7.29 -40.23 -50.78
C ILE A 1152 6.49 -40.67 -51.99
N ALA A 1153 5.76 -41.79 -51.92
CA ALA A 1153 4.89 -42.22 -53.02
C ALA A 1153 3.82 -41.17 -53.33
N ALA A 1154 3.20 -40.59 -52.28
CA ALA A 1154 2.25 -39.49 -52.42
C ALA A 1154 2.91 -38.23 -52.99
N GLN A 1155 4.05 -37.81 -52.43
CA GLN A 1155 4.74 -36.58 -52.80
C GLN A 1155 5.21 -36.56 -54.26
N PHE A 1156 5.70 -37.68 -54.78
CA PHE A 1156 6.16 -37.79 -56.16
C PHE A 1156 5.10 -38.36 -57.12
N SER A 1157 3.91 -38.73 -56.60
CA SER A 1157 2.83 -39.37 -57.36
C SER A 1157 3.30 -40.59 -58.18
N LEU A 1158 4.23 -41.36 -57.63
CA LEU A 1158 4.86 -42.53 -58.25
C LEU A 1158 5.00 -43.65 -57.20
N PRO A 1159 4.84 -44.92 -57.57
CA PRO A 1159 5.02 -46.01 -56.62
C PRO A 1159 6.49 -46.11 -56.17
N VAL A 1160 6.69 -46.24 -54.86
CA VAL A 1160 7.98 -46.63 -54.28
C VAL A 1160 8.10 -48.15 -54.42
N LYS A 1161 9.02 -48.59 -55.28
CA LYS A 1161 9.20 -50.00 -55.62
C LYS A 1161 10.05 -50.75 -54.59
N GLU A 1162 10.98 -50.06 -53.92
CA GLU A 1162 11.94 -50.68 -53.00
C GLU A 1162 12.35 -49.68 -51.90
N CYS A 1163 12.43 -50.16 -50.65
CA CYS A 1163 12.99 -49.42 -49.52
C CYS A 1163 14.21 -50.18 -49.01
N LEU A 1164 15.37 -49.52 -48.99
CA LEU A 1164 16.66 -50.11 -48.66
C LEU A 1164 17.25 -49.49 -47.40
N LEU A 1165 17.72 -50.33 -46.49
CA LEU A 1165 18.59 -49.94 -45.38
C LEU A 1165 20.03 -50.23 -45.79
N TYR A 1166 20.86 -49.20 -45.95
CA TYR A 1166 22.28 -49.40 -46.18
C TYR A 1166 23.03 -49.40 -44.85
N SER A 1167 23.41 -50.59 -44.38
CA SER A 1167 24.22 -50.73 -43.16
C SER A 1167 25.68 -50.43 -43.48
N LEU A 1168 26.19 -49.32 -42.95
CA LEU A 1168 27.60 -48.93 -43.06
C LEU A 1168 28.51 -49.88 -42.26
N HIS A 1169 27.97 -50.56 -41.23
CA HIS A 1169 28.69 -51.59 -40.48
C HIS A 1169 28.86 -52.88 -41.30
N LEU A 1170 27.77 -53.42 -41.87
CA LEU A 1170 27.79 -54.65 -42.67
C LEU A 1170 28.31 -54.44 -44.10
N GLY A 1171 28.26 -53.20 -44.60
CA GLY A 1171 28.75 -52.81 -45.93
C GLY A 1171 27.87 -53.30 -47.09
N ARG A 1172 26.55 -53.45 -46.86
CA ARG A 1172 25.59 -53.93 -47.87
C ARG A 1172 24.21 -53.31 -47.68
N ALA A 1173 23.45 -53.24 -48.78
CA ALA A 1173 22.05 -52.82 -48.78
C ALA A 1173 21.15 -53.99 -48.38
N ILE A 1174 20.22 -53.73 -47.47
CA ILE A 1174 19.24 -54.68 -46.96
C ILE A 1174 17.87 -54.23 -47.47
N ASP A 1175 17.18 -55.11 -48.19
CA ASP A 1175 15.80 -54.86 -48.62
C ASP A 1175 14.89 -54.94 -47.39
N ALA A 1176 14.21 -53.84 -47.07
CA ALA A 1176 13.32 -53.75 -45.92
C ALA A 1176 11.92 -54.34 -46.22
N CYS A 1177 11.60 -54.65 -47.49
CA CYS A 1177 10.32 -55.20 -47.91
C CYS A 1177 10.32 -56.73 -48.09
N LYS A 1178 11.46 -57.41 -47.85
CA LYS A 1178 11.64 -58.87 -47.87
C LYS A 1178 11.90 -59.42 -46.48
#